data_AF-O00899-F1
#
_entry.id   AF-O00899-F1
#
_cell.length_a   1.000
_cell.length_b   1.000
_cell.length_c   1.000
_cell.angle_alpha   90.00
_cell.angle_beta   90.00
_cell.angle_gamma   90.00
#
_symmetry.space_group_name_H-M   'P 1'
#
loop_
_entity.id
_entity.type
_entity.pdbx_description
1 polymer ?
#
loop_
_entity_poly.entity_id
_entity_poly.type
_entity_poly.pdbx_seq_one_letter_code
_entity_poly.pdbx_strand_id
1 'polypeptide(L)'
;MEGLEIEDEDVILLDEDDDSSSSSTVNNSSSNIKNNGNTNNNIGNDDSNKVTLMTSLREKGWGSGMLVDKEKNQYGTIKSYKDDKSSPWFEERQVIATLYKARVLLHEMIYTKMNQERLLSGNLCVGEIQSLLNTQKEDVETDWIAEIQELKRNMVAEIRRNHLLERDVNKLDKRIALLIKHRSNIKDLLLEQNKGKKDKKKKGDDKAEYITLDQKQLESYQNLFYLLQTEPHYLAKLVTLIQADQMEDFLDTVFLTLFGDDFSPREEFLILSLFRLAIGQEMSRIKSAGDLLAVESVVPKMIITYTRRKQGHEFLKQIIAPILENNVVNAPDLNLELNAVQVYQNMISEQEIQTGAKSTLNRGLAEDQIIQLKEVQSILEPRVEKCIQICERFFTGIIQSLNRLPYGIRWICKQIQSIAQKNFDSKPDEIAKVIGYFVYYRFINLAIVTPDAFEILDKELSITSRKNLVNIAKVLQNLFTLKTFQNQGSERWMQPLNKWILSKTSIVRQYLEDLIQVTDPSEYLRVDKYNELTLKLNPVVVISLGEISQTHRLLIANLAALKMKEKEDPLELILKALPAPLEVVDENDREIQLTLINRFKENIEKEISISASLLAETKELVISVLRSIPIQQKQQQQQHDDEKRDDLISILQNAIKHGKETNNPQLSSNAEKIINNLKKMEAEGSIQSENNQYEGFIKVIALEVINRQEIREQQRKERMRLTIALRDLRKHQSYLNDQIQHYTSYLKDVLLHYGPKDKKKSTKPMKISFKELTKKGVIVESDIPKLSHGSTSFYISSDAPGIFDIEARIGVASVGTLSLSLDDLLDKSSAGIPYLKLENIVLDVNMTLHLLNRHFLKNI
;
A
#
# COMPACT_ATOMS: atom_id res chain seq x y z
N MET A 1 -39.84 22.39 8.14
CA MET A 1 -40.41 21.57 9.24
C MET A 1 -40.26 20.12 8.81
N GLU A 2 -40.04 19.23 9.78
CA GLU A 2 -39.44 17.89 9.65
C GLU A 2 -37.90 17.94 9.52
N GLY A 3 -37.25 18.20 10.66
CA GLY A 3 -35.88 17.77 10.87
C GLY A 3 -35.89 16.27 11.16
N LEU A 4 -35.32 15.49 10.26
CA LEU A 4 -34.97 14.10 10.51
C LEU A 4 -33.74 14.11 11.42
N GLU A 5 -33.99 13.98 12.73
CA GLU A 5 -32.99 13.55 13.69
C GLU A 5 -32.56 12.13 13.28
N ILE A 6 -31.40 12.04 12.64
CA ILE A 6 -30.72 10.76 12.43
C ILE A 6 -30.16 10.41 13.79
N GLU A 7 -30.86 9.52 14.50
CA GLU A 7 -30.35 8.88 15.71
C GLU A 7 -28.98 8.28 15.39
N ASP A 8 -27.97 8.74 16.13
CA ASP A 8 -26.62 8.20 16.11
C ASP A 8 -26.71 6.72 16.52
N GLU A 9 -26.84 5.82 15.53
CA GLU A 9 -26.70 4.38 15.78
C GLU A 9 -25.32 4.14 16.39
N ASP A 10 -25.32 3.78 17.66
CA ASP A 10 -24.21 3.34 18.47
C ASP A 10 -23.35 2.36 17.68
N VAL A 11 -22.26 2.85 17.10
CA VAL A 11 -21.18 2.02 16.59
C VAL A 11 -20.59 1.32 17.81
N ILE A 12 -20.98 0.06 17.97
CA ILE A 12 -20.46 -0.89 18.95
C ILE A 12 -18.93 -0.90 18.81
N LEU A 13 -18.28 -0.12 19.67
CA LEU A 13 -16.86 -0.24 19.96
C LEU A 13 -16.71 -1.61 20.62
N LEU A 14 -16.05 -2.52 19.91
CA LEU A 14 -15.58 -3.77 20.50
C LEU A 14 -14.55 -3.38 21.56
N ASP A 15 -14.98 -3.36 22.81
CA ASP A 15 -14.10 -3.22 23.97
C ASP A 15 -13.05 -4.34 23.92
N GLU A 16 -11.78 -3.96 23.97
CA GLU A 16 -10.66 -4.87 24.09
C GLU A 16 -10.76 -5.55 25.46
N ASP A 17 -10.93 -6.87 25.46
CA ASP A 17 -10.93 -7.69 26.67
C ASP A 17 -9.58 -7.55 27.40
N ASP A 18 -9.57 -6.72 28.45
CA ASP A 18 -8.49 -6.65 29.43
C ASP A 18 -8.43 -7.98 30.21
N ASP A 19 -7.61 -8.91 29.71
CA ASP A 19 -7.21 -10.14 30.39
C ASP A 19 -6.44 -9.82 31.67
N SER A 20 -7.17 -9.51 32.74
CA SER A 20 -6.65 -9.41 34.09
C SER A 20 -6.23 -10.81 34.58
N SER A 21 -4.92 -11.04 34.51
CA SER A 21 -4.20 -12.18 35.05
C SER A 21 -4.54 -12.41 36.54
N SER A 22 -5.41 -13.38 36.82
CA SER A 22 -5.61 -13.86 38.18
C SER A 22 -4.62 -14.98 38.49
N SER A 23 -3.68 -14.66 39.38
CA SER A 23 -2.69 -15.56 39.93
C SER A 23 -3.34 -16.59 40.86
N SER A 24 -3.54 -17.83 40.39
CA SER A 24 -3.85 -18.96 41.27
C SER A 24 -2.61 -19.83 41.46
N THR A 25 -1.88 -19.57 42.53
CA THR A 25 -0.77 -20.39 43.04
C THR A 25 -1.34 -21.55 43.84
N VAL A 26 -1.31 -22.79 43.32
CA VAL A 26 -1.60 -23.98 44.14
C VAL A 26 -0.61 -25.12 43.85
N ASN A 27 0.27 -25.28 44.82
CA ASN A 27 0.89 -26.50 45.36
C ASN A 27 1.58 -27.52 44.44
N ASN A 28 2.91 -27.46 44.55
CA ASN A 28 3.84 -28.58 44.53
C ASN A 28 3.30 -29.82 45.27
N SER A 29 3.12 -30.93 44.55
CA SER A 29 3.19 -32.27 45.10
C SER A 29 4.34 -33.01 44.43
N SER A 30 5.46 -33.05 45.12
CA SER A 30 6.63 -33.86 44.83
C SER A 30 6.34 -35.33 45.12
N SER A 31 6.32 -36.19 44.10
CA SER A 31 6.41 -37.64 44.25
C SER A 31 7.63 -38.16 43.51
N ASN A 32 8.73 -38.30 44.25
CA ASN A 32 9.85 -39.18 43.94
C ASN A 32 9.34 -40.63 43.83
N ILE A 33 9.64 -41.36 42.76
CA ILE A 33 9.87 -42.82 42.79
C ILE A 33 10.64 -43.26 41.52
N LYS A 34 11.87 -43.71 41.79
CA LYS A 34 12.63 -44.85 41.23
C LYS A 34 12.96 -44.89 39.73
N ASN A 35 14.24 -44.61 39.48
CA ASN A 35 15.12 -45.30 38.53
C ASN A 35 14.79 -46.80 38.42
N ASN A 36 14.47 -47.25 37.21
CA ASN A 36 14.71 -48.62 36.77
C ASN A 36 15.55 -48.53 35.51
N GLY A 37 16.84 -48.84 35.66
CA GLY A 37 17.70 -49.14 34.53
C GLY A 37 17.34 -50.53 34.01
N ASN A 38 17.08 -50.64 32.71
CA ASN A 38 17.21 -51.90 32.00
C ASN A 38 17.76 -51.66 30.60
N THR A 39 18.98 -52.13 30.43
CA THR A 39 19.69 -52.41 29.18
C THR A 39 18.92 -53.43 28.34
N ASN A 40 18.68 -53.17 27.05
CA ASN A 40 19.26 -53.95 25.96
C ASN A 40 18.76 -53.53 24.57
N ASN A 41 19.69 -53.64 23.63
CA ASN A 41 19.58 -53.55 22.18
C ASN A 41 18.32 -54.20 21.59
N ASN A 42 17.68 -53.50 20.65
CA ASN A 42 17.19 -54.12 19.41
C ASN A 42 17.19 -53.10 18.27
N ILE A 43 18.07 -53.37 17.32
CA ILE A 43 18.21 -52.69 16.03
C ILE A 43 17.20 -53.35 15.06
N GLY A 44 16.49 -52.53 14.29
CA GLY A 44 15.91 -52.92 13.00
C GLY A 44 14.45 -53.37 13.03
N ASN A 45 13.54 -52.47 12.62
CA ASN A 45 12.46 -52.77 11.66
C ASN A 45 11.75 -51.46 11.29
N ASP A 46 12.22 -50.87 10.19
CA ASP A 46 11.83 -49.57 9.65
C ASP A 46 10.59 -49.66 8.72
N ASP A 47 9.65 -50.57 9.04
CA ASP A 47 8.42 -50.80 8.26
C ASP A 47 7.16 -50.14 8.87
N SER A 48 7.32 -49.35 9.95
CA SER A 48 6.17 -48.74 10.64
C SER A 48 5.62 -47.47 9.97
N ASN A 49 6.30 -46.90 8.97
CA ASN A 49 5.86 -45.65 8.33
C ASN A 49 4.69 -45.77 7.36
N LYS A 50 4.22 -46.98 7.00
CA LYS A 50 3.03 -47.13 6.13
C LYS A 50 1.71 -47.25 6.88
N VAL A 51 1.72 -47.57 8.17
CA VAL A 51 0.47 -47.74 8.95
C VAL A 51 -0.03 -46.41 9.52
N THR A 52 0.86 -45.44 9.77
CA THR A 52 0.51 -44.14 10.37
C THR A 52 -0.40 -43.28 9.50
N LEU A 53 -0.33 -43.42 8.17
CA LEU A 53 -1.22 -42.68 7.26
C LEU A 53 -2.68 -43.12 7.41
N MET A 54 -2.93 -44.42 7.60
CA MET A 54 -4.28 -44.99 7.73
C MET A 54 -4.94 -44.63 9.07
N THR A 55 -4.16 -44.49 10.14
CA THR A 55 -4.70 -44.10 11.46
C THR A 55 -5.07 -42.62 11.50
N SER A 56 -4.28 -41.75 10.85
CA SER A 56 -4.54 -40.30 10.82
C SER A 56 -5.86 -39.91 10.13
N LEU A 57 -6.33 -40.71 9.17
CA LEU A 57 -7.59 -40.44 8.46
C LEU A 57 -8.81 -40.84 9.29
N ARG A 58 -8.68 -41.83 10.18
CA ARG A 58 -9.78 -42.25 11.06
C ARG A 58 -10.03 -41.24 12.18
N GLU A 59 -8.98 -40.59 12.69
CA GLU A 59 -9.10 -39.55 13.72
C GLU A 59 -9.75 -38.26 13.20
N LYS A 60 -9.71 -38.01 11.88
CA LYS A 60 -10.38 -36.84 11.29
C LYS A 60 -11.90 -36.99 11.14
N GLY A 61 -12.51 -38.11 11.54
CA GLY A 61 -13.97 -38.24 11.67
C GLY A 61 -14.74 -38.42 10.36
N TRP A 62 -14.07 -38.65 9.24
CA TRP A 62 -14.70 -38.80 7.92
C TRP A 62 -14.99 -40.28 7.67
N GLY A 63 -16.11 -40.77 8.21
CA GLY A 63 -16.50 -42.17 8.07
C GLY A 63 -17.92 -42.53 8.53
N SER A 64 -18.69 -41.57 9.06
CA SER A 64 -20.09 -41.79 9.46
C SER A 64 -21.06 -41.30 8.38
N GLY A 65 -20.93 -41.85 7.17
CA GLY A 65 -21.88 -41.64 6.08
C GLY A 65 -22.97 -42.71 6.10
N MET A 66 -24.13 -42.35 6.66
CA MET A 66 -25.46 -42.87 6.30
C MET A 66 -25.60 -44.39 6.10
N LEU A 67 -25.73 -45.13 7.20
CA LEU A 67 -26.28 -46.49 7.18
C LEU A 67 -27.76 -46.41 6.78
N VAL A 68 -28.03 -46.64 5.49
CA VAL A 68 -29.38 -46.82 4.94
C VAL A 68 -30.06 -47.99 5.66
N ASP A 69 -31.20 -47.70 6.28
CA ASP A 69 -32.11 -48.64 6.92
C ASP A 69 -32.44 -49.81 5.99
N LYS A 70 -31.80 -50.96 6.20
CA LYS A 70 -32.22 -52.20 5.55
C LYS A 70 -33.34 -52.82 6.38
N GLU A 71 -34.55 -52.56 5.92
CA GLU A 71 -35.77 -53.22 6.32
C GLU A 71 -35.61 -54.74 6.44
N LYS A 72 -36.26 -55.26 7.48
CA LYS A 72 -36.25 -56.64 7.95
C LYS A 72 -36.88 -57.58 6.93
N ASN A 73 -36.13 -58.00 5.91
CA ASN A 73 -36.58 -59.09 5.05
C ASN A 73 -36.43 -60.44 5.79
N GLN A 74 -37.59 -60.94 6.23
CA GLN A 74 -37.82 -62.25 6.84
C GLN A 74 -37.68 -63.35 5.79
N TYR A 75 -36.46 -63.76 5.47
CA TYR A 75 -36.21 -65.07 4.86
C TYR A 75 -35.03 -65.72 5.57
N GLY A 76 -35.19 -67.02 5.85
CA GLY A 76 -34.39 -67.81 6.78
C GLY A 76 -32.89 -67.56 6.69
N THR A 77 -32.27 -67.60 7.86
CA THR A 77 -30.84 -67.49 8.16
C THR A 77 -29.97 -68.22 7.14
N ILE A 78 -29.66 -67.59 6.01
CA ILE A 78 -28.54 -68.00 5.17
C ILE A 78 -27.32 -67.69 6.01
N LYS A 79 -26.74 -68.72 6.65
CA LYS A 79 -25.42 -68.63 7.27
C LYS A 79 -24.50 -67.96 6.26
N SER A 80 -24.09 -66.73 6.57
CA SER A 80 -23.17 -65.97 5.75
C SER A 80 -21.89 -66.78 5.61
N TYR A 81 -21.63 -67.32 4.42
CA TYR A 81 -20.38 -68.02 4.08
C TYR A 81 -19.11 -67.17 4.31
N LYS A 82 -19.24 -65.90 4.72
CA LYS A 82 -18.12 -64.99 4.96
C LYS A 82 -17.27 -65.36 6.17
N ASP A 83 -17.87 -65.98 7.20
CA ASP A 83 -17.17 -66.24 8.48
C ASP A 83 -16.93 -67.73 8.74
N ASP A 84 -17.27 -68.59 7.76
CA ASP A 84 -17.03 -70.02 7.88
C ASP A 84 -15.54 -70.33 7.65
N LYS A 85 -14.79 -70.40 8.76
CA LYS A 85 -13.39 -70.83 8.78
C LYS A 85 -13.17 -72.24 8.24
N SER A 86 -14.22 -73.07 8.17
CA SER A 86 -14.14 -74.43 7.63
C SER A 86 -14.32 -74.48 6.11
N SER A 87 -14.70 -73.37 5.48
CA SER A 87 -14.82 -73.29 4.03
C SER A 87 -13.42 -73.36 3.40
N PRO A 88 -13.25 -74.15 2.33
CA PRO A 88 -12.03 -74.10 1.54
C PRO A 88 -11.73 -72.63 1.15
N TRP A 89 -10.47 -72.23 1.27
CA TRP A 89 -9.94 -70.94 0.82
C TRP A 89 -10.37 -69.72 1.69
N PHE A 90 -10.65 -69.94 2.98
CA PHE A 90 -11.10 -68.88 3.91
C PHE A 90 -10.12 -67.70 4.00
N GLU A 91 -8.82 -67.96 4.11
CA GLU A 91 -7.79 -66.91 4.18
C GLU A 91 -7.72 -66.11 2.87
N GLU A 92 -7.77 -66.79 1.72
CA GLU A 92 -7.79 -66.18 0.40
C GLU A 92 -9.04 -65.30 0.21
N ARG A 93 -10.21 -65.73 0.70
CA ARG A 93 -11.43 -64.90 0.69
C ARG A 93 -11.28 -63.64 1.55
N GLN A 94 -10.62 -63.73 2.71
CA GLN A 94 -10.34 -62.55 3.53
C GLN A 94 -9.39 -61.57 2.85
N VAL A 95 -8.34 -62.08 2.18
CA VAL A 95 -7.43 -61.25 1.38
C VAL A 95 -8.17 -60.57 0.23
N ILE A 96 -9.03 -61.29 -0.50
CA ILE A 96 -9.85 -60.70 -1.58
C ILE A 96 -10.81 -59.64 -1.02
N ALA A 97 -11.45 -59.90 0.12
CA ALA A 97 -12.37 -58.94 0.74
C ALA A 97 -11.66 -57.66 1.20
N THR A 98 -10.44 -57.77 1.75
CA THR A 98 -9.63 -56.62 2.16
C THR A 98 -9.11 -55.83 0.95
N LEU A 99 -8.64 -56.50 -0.11
CA LEU A 99 -8.27 -55.86 -1.37
C LEU A 99 -9.45 -55.15 -2.03
N TYR A 100 -10.63 -55.75 -2.01
CA TYR A 100 -11.85 -55.13 -2.54
C TYR A 100 -12.22 -53.87 -1.74
N LYS A 101 -12.17 -53.93 -0.41
CA LYS A 101 -12.37 -52.74 0.46
C LYS A 101 -11.35 -51.65 0.18
N ALA A 102 -10.07 -52.00 0.07
CA ALA A 102 -9.01 -51.05 -0.26
C ALA A 102 -9.22 -50.40 -1.63
N ARG A 103 -9.65 -51.19 -2.63
CA ARG A 103 -10.01 -50.69 -3.95
C ARG A 103 -11.21 -49.72 -3.91
N VAL A 104 -12.26 -50.05 -3.16
CA VAL A 104 -13.42 -49.15 -2.98
C VAL A 104 -13.01 -47.83 -2.34
N LEU A 105 -12.25 -47.88 -1.24
CA LEU A 105 -11.72 -46.67 -0.58
C LEU A 105 -10.82 -45.84 -1.51
N LEU A 106 -9.95 -46.50 -2.27
CA LEU A 106 -9.08 -45.81 -3.23
C LEU A 106 -9.88 -45.15 -4.34
N HIS A 107 -10.93 -45.80 -4.87
CA HIS A 107 -11.85 -45.18 -5.82
C HIS A 107 -12.59 -43.97 -5.22
N GLU A 108 -13.03 -44.05 -3.97
CA GLU A 108 -13.68 -42.94 -3.26
C GLU A 108 -12.72 -41.76 -3.04
N MET A 109 -11.46 -42.04 -2.65
CA MET A 109 -10.41 -41.02 -2.51
C MET A 109 -10.07 -40.35 -3.83
N ILE A 110 -9.92 -41.14 -4.92
CA ILE A 110 -9.69 -40.60 -6.26
C ILE A 110 -10.86 -39.72 -6.69
N TYR A 111 -12.09 -40.19 -6.52
CA TYR A 111 -13.29 -39.42 -6.88
C TYR A 111 -13.40 -38.12 -6.09
N THR A 112 -13.11 -38.16 -4.78
CA THR A 112 -13.07 -36.98 -3.91
C THR A 112 -12.02 -35.97 -4.37
N LYS A 113 -10.81 -36.45 -4.67
CA LYS A 113 -9.71 -35.61 -5.16
C LYS A 113 -10.03 -35.00 -6.54
N MET A 114 -10.57 -35.79 -7.46
CA MET A 114 -11.02 -35.32 -8.77
C MET A 114 -12.11 -34.26 -8.64
N ASN A 115 -13.09 -34.45 -7.75
CA ASN A 115 -14.12 -33.45 -7.49
C ASN A 115 -13.55 -32.17 -6.86
N GLN A 116 -12.59 -32.28 -5.95
CA GLN A 116 -11.88 -31.11 -5.39
C GLN A 116 -11.11 -30.36 -6.47
N GLU A 117 -10.39 -31.05 -7.36
CA GLU A 117 -9.69 -30.44 -8.48
C GLU A 117 -10.67 -29.76 -9.45
N ARG A 118 -11.82 -30.38 -9.73
CA ARG A 118 -12.88 -29.78 -10.55
C ARG A 118 -13.46 -28.52 -9.93
N LEU A 119 -13.74 -28.53 -8.63
CA LEU A 119 -14.15 -27.36 -7.85
C LEU A 119 -13.11 -26.25 -7.97
N LEU A 120 -11.84 -26.53 -7.68
CA LEU A 120 -10.75 -25.53 -7.77
C LEU A 120 -10.58 -24.98 -9.19
N SER A 121 -10.79 -25.80 -10.23
CA SER A 121 -10.69 -25.38 -11.63
C SER A 121 -11.96 -24.73 -12.20
N GLY A 122 -13.08 -24.73 -11.45
CA GLY A 122 -14.39 -24.29 -11.95
C GLY A 122 -14.98 -25.17 -13.05
N ASN A 123 -14.52 -26.41 -13.23
CA ASN A 123 -15.00 -27.34 -14.26
C ASN A 123 -16.28 -28.06 -13.79
N LEU A 124 -17.29 -27.26 -13.44
CA LEU A 124 -18.59 -27.71 -12.94
C LEU A 124 -19.64 -27.70 -14.05
N CYS A 125 -20.57 -28.64 -14.01
CA CYS A 125 -21.78 -28.59 -14.82
C CYS A 125 -22.78 -27.61 -14.21
N VAL A 126 -23.72 -27.12 -15.00
CA VAL A 126 -24.75 -26.19 -14.56
C VAL A 126 -25.60 -26.80 -13.45
N GLY A 127 -25.90 -28.10 -13.47
CA GLY A 127 -26.59 -28.78 -12.37
C GLY A 127 -25.82 -28.72 -11.04
N GLU A 128 -24.49 -28.82 -11.07
CA GLU A 128 -23.64 -28.66 -9.88
C GLU A 128 -23.61 -27.20 -9.42
N ILE A 129 -23.53 -26.24 -10.34
CA ILE A 129 -23.61 -24.80 -10.03
C ILE A 129 -24.96 -24.48 -9.36
N GLN A 130 -26.06 -24.98 -9.91
CA GLN A 130 -27.40 -24.85 -9.34
C GLN A 130 -27.49 -25.48 -7.94
N SER A 131 -26.91 -26.67 -7.74
CA SER A 131 -26.87 -27.33 -6.43
C SER A 131 -26.10 -26.49 -5.40
N LEU A 132 -24.96 -25.90 -5.78
CA LEU A 132 -24.19 -24.99 -4.93
C LEU A 132 -25.00 -23.74 -4.59
N LEU A 133 -25.64 -23.13 -5.58
CA LEU A 133 -26.50 -21.96 -5.39
C LEU A 133 -27.68 -22.22 -4.46
N ASN A 134 -28.33 -23.38 -4.57
CA ASN A 134 -29.47 -23.76 -3.73
C ASN A 134 -29.07 -24.10 -2.29
N THR A 135 -27.82 -24.50 -2.06
CA THR A 135 -27.28 -24.74 -0.71
C THR A 135 -26.96 -23.42 0.00
N GLN A 136 -26.69 -22.35 -0.77
CA GLN A 136 -26.41 -21.02 -0.25
C GLN A 136 -27.73 -20.25 -0.04
N LYS A 137 -28.03 -19.85 1.21
CA LYS A 137 -29.24 -19.05 1.51
C LYS A 137 -29.28 -17.75 0.69
N GLU A 138 -30.46 -17.44 0.15
CA GLU A 138 -30.86 -16.15 -0.43
C GLU A 138 -31.70 -15.41 0.63
N ASP A 139 -31.64 -14.07 0.68
CA ASP A 139 -32.79 -13.18 1.04
C ASP A 139 -32.39 -11.77 1.52
N VAL A 140 -31.14 -11.49 1.95
CA VAL A 140 -30.75 -10.13 2.44
C VAL A 140 -29.51 -9.55 1.73
N GLU A 141 -28.83 -10.33 0.89
CA GLU A 141 -27.46 -10.00 0.45
C GLU A 141 -27.37 -9.57 -1.02
N THR A 142 -28.37 -9.88 -1.85
CA THR A 142 -28.47 -9.39 -3.25
C THR A 142 -28.56 -7.87 -3.32
N ASP A 143 -29.04 -7.24 -2.26
CA ASP A 143 -29.19 -5.79 -2.18
C ASP A 143 -27.85 -5.06 -2.06
N TRP A 144 -26.76 -5.75 -1.64
CA TRP A 144 -25.46 -5.09 -1.46
C TRP A 144 -24.88 -4.57 -2.77
N ILE A 145 -25.13 -5.22 -3.90
CA ILE A 145 -24.66 -4.74 -5.20
C ILE A 145 -25.39 -3.43 -5.56
N ALA A 146 -26.71 -3.41 -5.37
CA ALA A 146 -27.53 -2.22 -5.61
C ALA A 146 -27.14 -1.08 -4.66
N GLU A 147 -26.94 -1.38 -3.37
CA GLU A 147 -26.42 -0.44 -2.37
C GLU A 147 -25.05 0.09 -2.77
N ILE A 148 -24.09 -0.76 -3.16
CA ILE A 148 -22.75 -0.34 -3.62
C ILE A 148 -22.86 0.57 -4.84
N GLN A 149 -23.73 0.25 -5.80
CA GLN A 149 -23.96 1.09 -6.98
C GLN A 149 -24.57 2.45 -6.60
N GLU A 150 -25.56 2.46 -5.70
CA GLU A 150 -26.18 3.70 -5.23
C GLU A 150 -25.19 4.54 -4.41
N LEU A 151 -24.38 3.92 -3.55
CA LEU A 151 -23.30 4.59 -2.83
C LEU A 151 -22.26 5.17 -3.80
N LYS A 152 -21.86 4.43 -4.85
CA LYS A 152 -20.95 4.93 -5.89
C LYS A 152 -21.56 6.12 -6.65
N ARG A 153 -22.85 6.05 -6.99
CA ARG A 153 -23.58 7.14 -7.66
C ARG A 153 -23.63 8.40 -6.78
N ASN A 154 -23.96 8.24 -5.50
CA ASN A 154 -23.95 9.33 -4.53
C ASN A 154 -22.54 9.90 -4.36
N MET A 155 -21.52 9.05 -4.34
CA MET A 155 -20.14 9.48 -4.21
C MET A 155 -19.69 10.33 -5.41
N VAL A 156 -20.04 9.96 -6.64
CA VAL A 156 -19.78 10.80 -7.83
C VAL A 156 -20.50 12.14 -7.76
N ALA A 157 -21.69 12.20 -7.17
CA ALA A 157 -22.40 13.46 -6.96
C ALA A 157 -21.68 14.37 -5.93
N GLU A 158 -21.23 13.80 -4.81
CA GLU A 158 -20.51 14.53 -3.76
C GLU A 158 -19.11 14.98 -4.24
N ILE A 159 -18.38 14.16 -5.01
CA ILE A 159 -17.08 14.53 -5.58
C ILE A 159 -17.21 15.76 -6.48
N ARG A 160 -18.18 15.76 -7.41
CA ARG A 160 -18.44 16.93 -8.28
C ARG A 160 -18.78 18.17 -7.49
N ARG A 161 -19.57 18.03 -6.42
CA ARG A 161 -19.92 19.15 -5.53
C ARG A 161 -18.69 19.70 -4.83
N ASN A 162 -17.82 18.83 -4.30
CA ASN A 162 -16.56 19.22 -3.69
C ASN A 162 -15.61 19.90 -4.69
N HIS A 163 -15.50 19.42 -5.93
CA HIS A 163 -14.69 20.09 -6.95
C HIS A 163 -15.17 21.50 -7.28
N LEU A 164 -16.48 21.74 -7.31
CA LEU A 164 -17.01 23.10 -7.49
C LEU A 164 -16.62 24.02 -6.34
N LEU A 165 -16.70 23.52 -5.09
CA LEU A 165 -16.31 24.28 -3.90
C LEU A 165 -14.80 24.53 -3.86
N GLU A 166 -13.96 23.52 -4.14
CA GLU A 166 -12.49 23.68 -4.25
C GLU A 166 -12.11 24.72 -5.29
N ARG A 167 -12.79 24.73 -6.45
CA ARG A 167 -12.58 25.74 -7.49
C ARG A 167 -12.91 27.14 -6.99
N ASP A 168 -13.96 27.28 -6.19
CA ASP A 168 -14.37 28.58 -5.66
C ASP A 168 -13.45 29.05 -4.53
N VAL A 169 -12.99 28.15 -3.64
CA VAL A 169 -11.90 28.41 -2.68
C VAL A 169 -10.65 28.90 -3.41
N ASN A 170 -10.22 28.19 -4.45
CA ASN A 170 -9.04 28.57 -5.25
C ASN A 170 -9.16 29.95 -5.91
N LYS A 171 -10.36 30.35 -6.37
CA LYS A 171 -10.59 31.71 -6.88
C LYS A 171 -10.46 32.76 -5.78
N LEU A 172 -10.99 32.47 -4.59
CA LEU A 172 -10.88 33.38 -3.44
C LEU A 172 -9.43 33.49 -2.96
N ASP A 173 -8.69 32.39 -2.87
CA ASP A 173 -7.26 32.38 -2.53
C ASP A 173 -6.43 33.23 -3.49
N LYS A 174 -6.65 33.08 -4.81
CA LYS A 174 -5.98 33.91 -5.82
C LYS A 174 -6.26 35.40 -5.62
N ARG A 175 -7.52 35.76 -5.35
CA ARG A 175 -7.91 37.16 -5.07
C ARG A 175 -7.27 37.68 -3.80
N ILE A 176 -7.29 36.89 -2.73
CA ILE A 176 -6.65 37.22 -1.44
C ILE A 176 -5.15 37.43 -1.65
N ALA A 177 -4.47 36.53 -2.37
CA ALA A 177 -3.04 36.64 -2.65
C ALA A 177 -2.70 37.91 -3.45
N LEU A 178 -3.48 38.26 -4.47
CA LEU A 178 -3.30 39.48 -5.25
C LEU A 178 -3.53 40.74 -4.40
N LEU A 179 -4.56 40.74 -3.56
CA LEU A 179 -4.85 41.85 -2.65
C LEU A 179 -3.73 42.03 -1.60
N ILE A 180 -3.21 40.94 -1.04
CA ILE A 180 -2.08 40.98 -0.09
C ILE A 180 -0.82 41.52 -0.79
N LYS A 181 -0.48 41.01 -1.97
CA LYS A 181 0.67 41.47 -2.75
C LYS A 181 0.57 42.97 -3.08
N HIS A 182 -0.60 43.39 -3.55
CA HIS A 182 -0.86 44.80 -3.84
C HIS A 182 -0.79 45.67 -2.57
N ARG A 183 -1.33 45.19 -1.44
CA ARG A 183 -1.25 45.92 -0.16
C ARG A 183 0.18 46.02 0.37
N SER A 184 0.99 44.97 0.24
CA SER A 184 2.41 45.00 0.61
C SER A 184 3.13 46.07 -0.20
N ASN A 185 2.97 46.05 -1.53
CA ASN A 185 3.58 47.04 -2.42
C ASN A 185 3.19 48.48 -2.04
N ILE A 186 1.93 48.73 -1.68
CA ILE A 186 1.49 50.07 -1.25
C ILE A 186 2.11 50.45 0.10
N LYS A 187 2.15 49.54 1.07
CA LYS A 187 2.81 49.80 2.37
C LYS A 187 4.28 50.12 2.19
N ASP A 188 4.99 49.36 1.35
CA ASP A 188 6.41 49.58 1.06
C ASP A 188 6.64 50.94 0.39
N LEU A 189 5.80 51.31 -0.58
CA LEU A 189 5.83 52.64 -1.22
C LEU A 189 5.51 53.78 -0.25
N LEU A 190 4.58 53.59 0.69
CA LEU A 190 4.25 54.57 1.73
C LEU A 190 5.38 54.71 2.76
N LEU A 191 6.04 53.61 3.10
CA LEU A 191 7.23 53.60 3.97
C LEU A 191 8.41 54.32 3.32
N GLU A 192 8.62 54.14 2.01
CA GLU A 192 9.63 54.89 1.25
C GLU A 192 9.31 56.39 1.17
N GLN A 193 8.04 56.77 0.99
CA GLN A 193 7.66 58.20 1.00
C GLN A 193 7.85 58.84 2.38
N ASN A 194 7.60 58.10 3.47
CA ASN A 194 7.83 58.60 4.83
C ASN A 194 9.30 58.60 5.24
N LYS A 195 10.14 57.71 4.69
CA LYS A 195 11.60 57.79 4.84
C LYS A 195 12.18 58.71 3.77
N GLY A 196 11.90 60.01 3.95
CA GLY A 196 12.60 61.07 3.23
C GLY A 196 14.12 60.87 3.29
N LYS A 197 14.70 60.60 2.12
CA LYS A 197 16.11 60.85 1.74
C LYS A 197 17.16 60.41 2.77
N LYS A 198 17.45 59.11 2.87
CA LYS A 198 18.79 58.63 3.25
C LYS A 198 19.07 57.27 2.60
N ASP A 199 20.24 57.21 1.96
CA ASP A 199 20.97 56.01 1.56
C ASP A 199 20.45 55.21 0.36
N LYS A 200 20.61 55.81 -0.83
CA LYS A 200 21.01 55.04 -2.03
C LYS A 200 22.42 54.48 -1.83
N LYS A 201 22.57 53.39 -1.06
CA LYS A 201 23.83 52.65 -0.96
C LYS A 201 23.71 51.28 -1.62
N LYS A 202 24.32 51.23 -2.80
CA LYS A 202 24.95 50.10 -3.50
C LYS A 202 24.93 48.76 -2.73
N LYS A 203 24.26 47.77 -3.30
CA LYS A 203 24.68 46.36 -3.33
C LYS A 203 24.56 45.95 -4.80
N GLY A 204 25.64 45.63 -5.49
CA GLY A 204 26.50 44.49 -5.21
C GLY A 204 26.18 43.49 -6.32
N ASP A 205 26.89 43.66 -7.43
CA ASP A 205 26.68 42.99 -8.71
C ASP A 205 27.36 41.62 -8.65
N ASP A 206 26.70 40.64 -8.02
CA ASP A 206 27.04 39.23 -8.14
C ASP A 206 25.84 38.56 -8.81
N LYS A 207 25.83 38.58 -10.15
CA LYS A 207 24.86 37.86 -10.98
C LYS A 207 25.17 36.36 -10.94
N ALA A 208 24.95 35.72 -9.80
CA ALA A 208 24.57 34.32 -9.85
C ALA A 208 23.20 34.30 -10.54
N GLU A 209 23.12 33.76 -11.76
CA GLU A 209 21.84 33.47 -12.41
C GLU A 209 21.13 32.39 -11.57
N TYR A 210 20.42 32.82 -10.54
CA TYR A 210 19.60 31.91 -9.74
C TYR A 210 18.54 31.27 -10.63
N ILE A 211 18.55 29.95 -10.69
CA ILE A 211 17.52 29.16 -11.38
C ILE A 211 16.18 29.48 -10.72
N THR A 212 15.37 30.27 -11.41
CA THR A 212 14.04 30.69 -10.95
C THR A 212 13.00 29.90 -11.73
N LEU A 213 12.31 29.00 -11.04
CA LEU A 213 11.18 28.27 -11.62
C LEU A 213 10.02 29.23 -11.84
N ASP A 214 9.44 29.20 -13.04
CA ASP A 214 8.20 29.93 -13.29
C ASP A 214 7.01 29.24 -12.59
N GLN A 215 5.89 29.95 -12.45
CA GLN A 215 4.69 29.42 -11.78
C GLN A 215 4.13 28.15 -12.47
N LYS A 216 4.23 28.06 -13.79
CA LYS A 216 3.68 26.92 -14.56
C LYS A 216 4.56 25.68 -14.43
N GLN A 217 5.87 25.86 -14.37
CA GLN A 217 6.86 24.82 -14.11
C GLN A 217 6.67 24.29 -12.70
N LEU A 218 6.52 25.17 -11.72
CA LEU A 218 6.26 24.79 -10.33
C LEU A 218 4.98 23.94 -10.22
N GLU A 219 3.87 24.40 -10.80
CA GLU A 219 2.62 23.63 -10.86
C GLU A 219 2.79 22.29 -11.58
N SER A 220 3.57 22.24 -12.67
CA SER A 220 3.82 20.99 -13.39
C SER A 220 4.66 19.99 -12.58
N TYR A 221 5.67 20.45 -11.84
CA TYR A 221 6.43 19.60 -10.92
C TYR A 221 5.60 19.15 -9.72
N GLN A 222 4.75 20.01 -9.17
CA GLN A 222 3.77 19.63 -8.14
C GLN A 222 2.84 18.50 -8.62
N ASN A 223 2.36 18.59 -9.86
CA ASN A 223 1.56 17.53 -10.47
C ASN A 223 2.39 16.26 -10.74
N LEU A 224 3.64 16.41 -11.18
CA LEU A 224 4.54 15.29 -11.48
C LEU A 224 4.79 14.45 -10.24
N PHE A 225 5.20 15.07 -9.15
CA PHE A 225 5.53 14.35 -7.91
C PHE A 225 4.30 13.81 -7.19
N TYR A 226 3.14 14.48 -7.31
CA TYR A 226 1.88 13.89 -6.88
C TYR A 226 1.62 12.58 -7.65
N LEU A 227 1.74 12.60 -8.98
CA LEU A 227 1.53 11.42 -9.82
C LEU A 227 2.48 10.28 -9.45
N LEU A 228 3.77 10.57 -9.21
CA LEU A 228 4.73 9.55 -8.82
C LEU A 228 4.42 8.91 -7.45
N GLN A 229 3.88 9.70 -6.51
CA GLN A 229 3.41 9.18 -5.22
C GLN A 229 2.19 8.25 -5.40
N THR A 230 1.18 8.68 -6.16
CA THR A 230 -0.12 7.99 -6.22
C THR A 230 -0.17 6.86 -7.26
N GLU A 231 0.64 6.94 -8.30
CA GLU A 231 0.77 5.93 -9.36
C GLU A 231 2.14 5.22 -9.26
N PRO A 232 2.33 4.35 -8.24
CA PRO A 232 3.62 3.74 -7.94
C PRO A 232 4.13 2.82 -9.05
N HIS A 233 3.30 2.46 -10.04
CA HIS A 233 3.72 1.64 -11.17
C HIS A 233 4.82 2.31 -12.01
N TYR A 234 4.87 3.64 -12.08
CA TYR A 234 5.94 4.36 -12.78
C TYR A 234 7.28 4.14 -12.08
N LEU A 235 7.34 4.38 -10.77
CA LEU A 235 8.52 4.14 -9.94
C LEU A 235 8.91 2.65 -9.93
N ALA A 236 7.93 1.75 -9.81
CA ALA A 236 8.18 0.30 -9.82
C ALA A 236 8.81 -0.20 -11.14
N LYS A 237 8.46 0.39 -12.28
CA LYS A 237 9.13 0.08 -13.55
C LYS A 237 10.54 0.68 -13.58
N LEU A 238 10.71 1.92 -13.10
CA LEU A 238 12.01 2.60 -13.04
C LEU A 238 13.06 1.80 -12.25
N VAL A 239 12.67 1.13 -11.17
CA VAL A 239 13.51 0.21 -10.37
C VAL A 239 14.29 -0.78 -11.25
N THR A 240 13.72 -1.19 -12.39
CA THR A 240 14.35 -2.16 -13.31
C THR A 240 15.18 -1.54 -14.44
N LEU A 241 15.24 -0.20 -14.49
CA LEU A 241 15.90 0.60 -15.53
C LEU A 241 17.04 1.47 -14.97
N ILE A 242 17.07 1.65 -13.65
CA ILE A 242 18.09 2.43 -12.94
C ILE A 242 19.45 1.74 -13.02
N GLN A 243 20.48 2.54 -13.30
CA GLN A 243 21.88 2.11 -13.31
C GLN A 243 22.49 2.20 -11.90
N ALA A 244 23.60 1.50 -11.68
CA ALA A 244 24.22 1.38 -10.36
C ALA A 244 24.68 2.73 -9.77
N ASP A 245 25.11 3.66 -10.61
CA ASP A 245 25.58 5.01 -10.26
C ASP A 245 24.44 5.97 -9.86
N GLN A 246 23.21 5.71 -10.30
CA GLN A 246 22.02 6.53 -10.02
C GLN A 246 21.18 5.99 -8.87
N MET A 247 21.59 4.85 -8.31
CA MET A 247 20.77 4.06 -7.40
C MET A 247 20.61 4.73 -6.03
N GLU A 248 21.68 5.33 -5.49
CA GLU A 248 21.64 5.99 -4.17
C GLU A 248 20.73 7.21 -4.22
N ASP A 249 20.95 8.12 -5.18
CA ASP A 249 20.11 9.32 -5.33
C ASP A 249 18.63 8.98 -5.58
N PHE A 250 18.35 7.93 -6.35
CA PHE A 250 16.97 7.47 -6.55
C PHE A 250 16.34 6.99 -5.23
N LEU A 251 17.08 6.23 -4.43
CA LEU A 251 16.58 5.74 -3.14
C LEU A 251 16.36 6.91 -2.17
N ASP A 252 17.27 7.87 -2.14
CA ASP A 252 17.15 9.07 -1.31
C ASP A 252 15.92 9.88 -1.73
N THR A 253 15.75 10.13 -3.03
CA THR A 253 14.55 10.82 -3.53
C THR A 253 13.27 10.07 -3.15
N VAL A 254 13.24 8.74 -3.29
CA VAL A 254 12.03 7.95 -3.00
C VAL A 254 11.74 7.89 -1.50
N PHE A 255 12.72 7.57 -0.66
CA PHE A 255 12.51 7.28 0.77
C PHE A 255 12.65 8.50 1.68
N LEU A 256 13.54 9.44 1.36
CA LEU A 256 13.75 10.65 2.17
C LEU A 256 12.81 11.77 1.73
N THR A 257 12.54 11.88 0.43
CA THR A 257 11.80 13.02 -0.13
C THR A 257 10.35 12.69 -0.48
N LEU A 258 10.09 11.64 -1.28
CA LEU A 258 8.73 11.32 -1.74
C LEU A 258 7.89 10.62 -0.68
N PHE A 259 8.47 9.72 0.10
CA PHE A 259 7.77 8.99 1.16
C PHE A 259 8.45 9.23 2.51
N GLY A 260 8.87 10.49 2.73
CA GLY A 260 9.62 10.95 3.90
C GLY A 260 9.00 10.57 5.25
N ASP A 261 9.76 10.79 6.34
CA ASP A 261 9.58 10.06 7.60
C ASP A 261 8.49 10.59 8.56
N ASP A 262 7.52 11.34 8.07
CA ASP A 262 6.36 11.78 8.85
C ASP A 262 5.25 10.72 8.79
N PHE A 263 5.43 9.60 9.51
CA PHE A 263 4.57 8.40 9.55
C PHE A 263 3.06 8.66 9.30
N SER A 264 2.71 8.87 8.04
CA SER A 264 1.35 9.12 7.61
C SER A 264 0.84 7.78 7.08
N PRO A 265 -0.33 7.30 7.54
CA PRO A 265 -0.89 6.04 7.04
C PRO A 265 -1.03 6.03 5.52
N ARG A 266 -1.23 7.21 4.91
CA ARG A 266 -1.25 7.42 3.46
C ARG A 266 0.10 7.08 2.81
N GLU A 267 1.19 7.71 3.23
CA GLU A 267 2.51 7.46 2.61
C GLU A 267 2.97 6.03 2.86
N GLU A 268 2.67 5.49 4.04
CA GLU A 268 2.93 4.08 4.34
C GLU A 268 2.13 3.15 3.39
N PHE A 269 0.88 3.47 3.09
CA PHE A 269 0.10 2.71 2.12
C PHE A 269 0.69 2.79 0.71
N LEU A 270 1.12 3.99 0.28
CA LEU A 270 1.68 4.22 -1.05
C LEU A 270 3.06 3.54 -1.21
N ILE A 271 3.94 3.64 -0.22
CA ILE A 271 5.27 3.02 -0.29
C ILE A 271 5.18 1.50 -0.26
N LEU A 272 4.25 0.92 0.52
CA LEU A 272 3.98 -0.50 0.47
C LEU A 272 3.45 -0.88 -0.93
N SER A 273 2.49 -0.13 -1.47
CA SER A 273 2.00 -0.35 -2.84
C SER A 273 3.13 -0.33 -3.88
N LEU A 274 4.10 0.58 -3.73
CA LEU A 274 5.33 0.61 -4.53
C LEU A 274 6.15 -0.67 -4.36
N PHE A 275 6.39 -1.14 -3.14
CA PHE A 275 7.11 -2.40 -2.90
C PHE A 275 6.46 -3.59 -3.60
N ARG A 276 5.13 -3.76 -3.49
CA ARG A 276 4.42 -4.85 -4.17
C ARG A 276 4.66 -4.83 -5.67
N LEU A 277 4.54 -3.65 -6.28
CA LEU A 277 4.73 -3.52 -7.73
C LEU A 277 6.20 -3.71 -8.11
N ALA A 278 7.15 -3.12 -7.37
CA ALA A 278 8.58 -3.21 -7.64
C ALA A 278 9.09 -4.65 -7.53
N ILE A 279 8.69 -5.38 -6.48
CA ILE A 279 8.99 -6.81 -6.30
C ILE A 279 8.40 -7.62 -7.47
N GLY A 280 7.16 -7.31 -7.87
CA GLY A 280 6.52 -7.96 -9.01
C GLY A 280 7.27 -7.74 -10.33
N GLN A 281 7.70 -6.51 -10.59
CA GLN A 281 8.49 -6.15 -11.79
C GLN A 281 9.83 -6.87 -11.79
N GLU A 282 10.54 -6.89 -10.66
CA GLU A 282 11.84 -7.52 -10.57
C GLU A 282 11.76 -9.05 -10.68
N MET A 283 10.81 -9.67 -9.96
CA MET A 283 10.60 -11.12 -10.02
C MET A 283 10.17 -11.59 -11.41
N SER A 284 9.55 -10.75 -12.23
CA SER A 284 9.22 -11.12 -13.62
C SER A 284 10.45 -11.33 -14.51
N ARG A 285 11.64 -10.87 -14.09
CA ARG A 285 12.90 -10.94 -14.85
C ARG A 285 13.85 -12.05 -14.38
N ILE A 286 13.58 -12.67 -13.24
CA ILE A 286 14.43 -13.73 -12.65
C ILE A 286 13.76 -15.10 -12.78
N LYS A 287 14.50 -16.17 -12.46
CA LYS A 287 14.02 -17.56 -12.65
C LYS A 287 13.60 -18.23 -11.35
N SER A 288 14.14 -17.77 -10.24
CA SER A 288 13.83 -18.30 -8.92
C SER A 288 13.77 -17.17 -7.88
N ALA A 289 13.08 -17.43 -6.77
CA ALA A 289 13.06 -16.48 -5.66
C ALA A 289 14.46 -16.20 -5.08
N GLY A 290 15.36 -17.19 -5.14
CA GLY A 290 16.73 -17.07 -4.64
C GLY A 290 17.59 -16.07 -5.43
N ASP A 291 17.29 -15.87 -6.71
CA ASP A 291 18.02 -14.92 -7.57
C ASP A 291 17.87 -13.47 -7.08
N LEU A 292 16.75 -13.16 -6.39
CA LEU A 292 16.52 -11.86 -5.75
C LEU A 292 17.62 -11.49 -4.73
N LEU A 293 18.32 -12.50 -4.18
CA LEU A 293 19.39 -12.28 -3.21
C LEU A 293 20.76 -12.03 -3.86
N ALA A 294 20.96 -12.56 -5.06
CA ALA A 294 22.25 -12.57 -5.74
C ALA A 294 22.46 -11.37 -6.66
N VAL A 295 21.37 -10.78 -7.17
CA VAL A 295 21.42 -9.66 -8.10
C VAL A 295 21.65 -8.36 -7.34
N GLU A 296 22.58 -7.52 -7.80
CA GLU A 296 22.76 -6.14 -7.35
C GLU A 296 21.65 -5.23 -7.93
N SER A 297 20.42 -5.52 -7.55
CA SER A 297 19.23 -4.81 -8.01
C SER A 297 18.76 -3.78 -6.99
N VAL A 298 17.83 -2.93 -7.43
CA VAL A 298 17.29 -1.84 -6.63
C VAL A 298 16.37 -2.37 -5.53
N VAL A 299 15.53 -3.40 -5.75
CA VAL A 299 14.57 -3.88 -4.73
C VAL A 299 15.22 -4.36 -3.44
N PRO A 300 16.27 -5.21 -3.44
CA PRO A 300 16.95 -5.59 -2.21
C PRO A 300 17.48 -4.38 -1.42
N LYS A 301 18.02 -3.37 -2.10
CA LYS A 301 18.45 -2.12 -1.45
C LYS A 301 17.26 -1.32 -0.92
N MET A 302 16.17 -1.22 -1.68
CA MET A 302 14.92 -0.57 -1.20
C MET A 302 14.43 -1.20 0.10
N ILE A 303 14.40 -2.54 0.18
CA ILE A 303 13.96 -3.26 1.38
C ILE A 303 14.89 -2.93 2.55
N ILE A 304 16.21 -2.94 2.33
CA ILE A 304 17.20 -2.59 3.36
C ILE A 304 17.00 -1.15 3.82
N THR A 305 16.88 -0.18 2.92
CA THR A 305 16.64 1.23 3.24
C THR A 305 15.35 1.41 4.05
N TYR A 306 14.27 0.73 3.66
CA TYR A 306 13.01 0.76 4.40
C TYR A 306 13.14 0.20 5.83
N THR A 307 13.91 -0.88 6.04
CA THR A 307 14.15 -1.43 7.38
C THR A 307 14.94 -0.51 8.31
N ARG A 308 15.61 0.52 7.78
CA ARG A 308 16.36 1.51 8.57
C ARG A 308 15.52 2.70 9.03
N ARG A 309 14.26 2.80 8.60
CA ARG A 309 13.32 3.84 9.07
C ARG A 309 13.06 3.72 10.58
N LYS A 310 12.47 4.77 11.15
CA LYS A 310 12.22 4.90 12.59
C LYS A 310 11.65 3.65 13.27
N GLN A 311 10.65 2.99 12.66
CA GLN A 311 10.04 1.78 13.24
C GLN A 311 11.00 0.59 13.32
N GLY A 312 11.83 0.40 12.29
CA GLY A 312 12.83 -0.66 12.27
C GLY A 312 13.91 -0.40 13.31
N HIS A 313 14.40 0.84 13.39
CA HIS A 313 15.36 1.24 14.43
C HIS A 313 14.77 1.08 15.84
N GLU A 314 13.53 1.52 16.07
CA GLU A 314 12.84 1.39 17.36
C GLU A 314 12.67 -0.08 17.78
N PHE A 315 12.28 -0.95 16.85
CA PHE A 315 12.22 -2.39 17.09
C PHE A 315 13.57 -2.96 17.54
N LEU A 316 14.65 -2.64 16.82
CA LEU A 316 16.00 -3.11 17.18
C LEU A 316 16.43 -2.57 18.53
N LYS A 317 16.16 -1.29 18.82
CA LYS A 317 16.48 -0.65 20.09
C LYS A 317 15.71 -1.25 21.27
N GLN A 318 14.45 -1.63 21.08
CA GLN A 318 13.63 -2.22 22.13
C GLN A 318 13.94 -3.71 22.38
N ILE A 319 14.26 -4.47 21.33
CA ILE A 319 14.41 -5.92 21.40
C ILE A 319 15.86 -6.36 21.48
N ILE A 320 16.71 -5.86 20.58
CA ILE A 320 18.09 -6.32 20.43
C ILE A 320 19.02 -5.62 21.41
N ALA A 321 18.89 -4.30 21.59
CA ALA A 321 19.80 -3.54 22.45
C ALA A 321 19.84 -4.04 23.91
N PRO A 322 18.70 -4.33 24.59
CA PRO A 322 18.76 -4.81 25.98
C PRO A 322 19.39 -6.19 26.12
N ILE A 323 19.20 -7.08 25.14
CA ILE A 323 19.81 -8.41 25.14
C ILE A 323 21.33 -8.27 24.96
N LEU A 324 21.72 -7.42 24.01
CA LEU A 324 23.10 -7.12 23.67
C LEU A 324 23.86 -6.51 24.86
N GLU A 325 23.29 -5.49 25.49
CA GLU A 325 23.89 -4.81 26.64
C GLU A 325 24.06 -5.74 27.84
N ASN A 326 23.00 -6.45 28.22
CA ASN A 326 22.99 -7.23 29.46
C ASN A 326 23.80 -8.53 29.35
N ASN A 327 23.91 -9.12 28.16
CA ASN A 327 24.51 -10.45 27.99
C ASN A 327 25.88 -10.42 27.30
N VAL A 328 26.28 -9.32 26.66
CA VAL A 328 27.55 -9.24 25.93
C VAL A 328 28.37 -8.01 26.32
N VAL A 329 27.78 -6.82 26.34
CA VAL A 329 28.54 -5.57 26.60
C VAL A 329 28.90 -5.44 28.08
N ASN A 330 27.92 -5.61 28.97
CA ASN A 330 28.10 -5.48 30.42
C ASN A 330 28.48 -6.81 31.09
N ALA A 331 28.71 -7.88 30.31
CA ALA A 331 29.09 -9.19 30.83
C ALA A 331 30.60 -9.21 31.19
N PRO A 332 30.97 -9.28 32.49
CA PRO A 332 32.36 -9.26 32.90
C PRO A 332 33.08 -10.51 32.41
N ASP A 333 34.33 -10.34 31.95
CA ASP A 333 35.24 -11.41 31.52
C ASP A 333 34.66 -12.39 30.48
N LEU A 334 33.63 -11.97 29.73
CA LEU A 334 33.01 -12.80 28.71
C LEU A 334 34.00 -13.04 27.56
N ASN A 335 34.37 -14.30 27.37
CA ASN A 335 35.20 -14.72 26.25
C ASN A 335 34.58 -15.96 25.60
N LEU A 336 34.04 -15.76 24.39
CA LEU A 336 33.44 -16.80 23.56
C LEU A 336 34.39 -17.25 22.44
N GLU A 337 35.71 -17.21 22.65
CA GLU A 337 36.66 -17.82 21.71
C GLU A 337 36.50 -19.34 21.72
N LEU A 338 36.04 -19.87 20.59
CA LEU A 338 35.75 -21.30 20.38
C LEU A 338 36.82 -21.98 19.51
N ASN A 339 37.72 -21.25 18.86
CA ASN A 339 38.79 -21.85 18.08
C ASN A 339 39.80 -22.54 19.01
N ALA A 340 39.82 -23.88 18.97
CA ALA A 340 40.67 -24.71 19.83
C ALA A 340 42.16 -24.36 19.72
N VAL A 341 42.64 -23.99 18.52
CA VAL A 341 44.03 -23.58 18.29
C VAL A 341 44.34 -22.29 19.03
N GLN A 342 43.46 -21.30 18.95
CA GLN A 342 43.64 -20.03 19.64
C GLN A 342 43.53 -20.21 21.16
N VAL A 343 42.62 -21.06 21.63
CA VAL A 343 42.51 -21.40 23.07
C VAL A 343 43.81 -22.03 23.57
N TYR A 344 44.34 -23.01 22.85
CA TYR A 344 45.59 -23.67 23.19
C TYR A 344 46.79 -22.71 23.19
N GLN A 345 46.90 -21.83 22.19
CA GLN A 345 47.94 -20.79 22.16
C GLN A 345 47.82 -19.80 23.32
N ASN A 346 46.59 -19.41 23.68
CA ASN A 346 46.34 -18.52 24.81
C ASN A 346 46.70 -19.20 26.14
N MET A 347 46.39 -20.49 26.31
CA MET A 347 46.78 -21.28 27.48
C MET A 347 48.30 -21.35 27.64
N ILE A 348 49.02 -21.60 26.54
CA ILE A 348 50.49 -21.58 26.54
C ILE A 348 51.01 -20.20 26.95
N SER A 349 50.48 -19.14 26.36
CA SER A 349 50.88 -17.78 26.70
C SER A 349 50.60 -17.45 28.17
N GLU A 350 49.46 -17.85 28.71
CA GLU A 350 49.09 -17.60 30.10
C GLU A 350 49.98 -18.38 31.06
N GLN A 351 50.30 -19.64 30.76
CA GLN A 351 51.27 -20.43 31.53
C GLN A 351 52.66 -19.80 31.53
N GLU A 352 53.13 -19.28 30.41
CA GLU A 352 54.43 -18.62 30.30
C GLU A 352 54.47 -17.31 31.09
N ILE A 353 53.39 -16.52 31.05
CA ILE A 353 53.26 -15.30 31.86
C ILE A 353 53.24 -15.63 33.35
N GLN A 354 52.54 -16.70 33.76
CA GLN A 354 52.42 -17.09 35.17
C GLN A 354 53.71 -17.72 35.73
N THR A 355 54.39 -18.55 34.94
CA THR A 355 55.60 -19.27 35.40
C THR A 355 56.91 -18.53 35.13
N GLY A 356 56.91 -17.58 34.19
CA GLY A 356 58.12 -16.91 33.70
C GLY A 356 59.06 -17.79 32.87
N ALA A 357 58.68 -19.05 32.62
CA ALA A 357 59.44 -20.02 31.84
C ALA A 357 58.67 -20.42 30.59
N LYS A 358 59.37 -20.85 29.53
CA LYS A 358 58.74 -21.37 28.31
C LYS A 358 57.92 -22.63 28.66
N SER A 359 56.70 -22.72 28.15
CA SER A 359 55.82 -23.87 28.42
C SER A 359 56.41 -25.14 27.81
N THR A 360 56.20 -26.27 28.48
CA THR A 360 56.55 -27.61 27.98
C THR A 360 55.59 -28.11 26.89
N LEU A 361 54.47 -27.42 26.68
CA LEU A 361 53.47 -27.76 25.68
C LEU A 361 53.98 -27.48 24.26
N ASN A 362 53.79 -28.43 23.35
CA ASN A 362 54.23 -28.30 21.96
C ASN A 362 53.34 -27.32 21.19
N ARG A 363 53.89 -26.18 20.75
CA ARG A 363 53.16 -25.16 19.99
C ARG A 363 52.74 -25.60 18.57
N GLY A 364 53.41 -26.62 18.01
CA GLY A 364 53.18 -27.13 16.67
C GLY A 364 52.25 -28.34 16.59
N LEU A 365 51.43 -28.60 17.61
CA LEU A 365 50.45 -29.69 17.55
C LEU A 365 49.47 -29.46 16.39
N ALA A 366 49.11 -30.56 15.72
CA ALA A 366 48.07 -30.52 14.70
C ALA A 366 46.72 -30.20 15.34
N GLU A 367 45.84 -29.53 14.58
CA GLU A 367 44.51 -29.13 15.04
C GLU A 367 43.70 -30.31 15.62
N ASP A 368 43.72 -31.47 14.96
CA ASP A 368 43.03 -32.68 15.40
C ASP A 368 43.49 -33.18 16.78
N GLN A 369 44.78 -32.97 17.10
CA GLN A 369 45.34 -33.35 18.39
C GLN A 369 44.96 -32.34 19.47
N ILE A 370 44.95 -31.04 19.14
CA ILE A 370 44.56 -29.97 20.07
C ILE A 370 43.12 -30.14 20.53
N ILE A 371 42.19 -30.47 19.61
CA ILE A 371 40.77 -30.67 19.93
C ILE A 371 40.55 -31.84 20.89
N GLN A 372 41.45 -32.83 20.90
CA GLN A 372 41.37 -34.01 21.78
C GLN A 372 42.01 -33.79 23.16
N LEU A 373 42.70 -32.66 23.37
CA LEU A 373 43.30 -32.34 24.67
C LEU A 373 42.22 -32.04 25.70
N LYS A 374 42.21 -32.80 26.80
CA LYS A 374 41.26 -32.61 27.91
C LYS A 374 41.29 -31.20 28.49
N GLU A 375 42.47 -30.59 28.58
CA GLU A 375 42.65 -29.22 29.10
C GLU A 375 42.03 -28.16 28.18
N VAL A 376 42.01 -28.39 26.87
CA VAL A 376 41.36 -27.50 25.91
C VAL A 376 39.85 -27.71 25.95
N GLN A 377 39.39 -28.96 26.02
CA GLN A 377 37.97 -29.30 26.14
C GLN A 377 37.34 -28.73 27.41
N SER A 378 38.04 -28.77 28.55
CA SER A 378 37.53 -28.22 29.82
C SER A 378 37.33 -26.69 29.79
N ILE A 379 38.01 -25.97 28.89
CA ILE A 379 37.80 -24.53 28.66
C ILE A 379 36.69 -24.31 27.60
N LEU A 380 36.67 -25.13 26.55
CA LEU A 380 35.71 -24.98 25.46
C LEU A 380 34.28 -25.34 25.88
N GLU A 381 34.07 -26.40 26.66
CA GLU A 381 32.74 -26.86 27.07
C GLU A 381 31.92 -25.76 27.78
N PRO A 382 32.43 -25.09 28.83
CA PRO A 382 31.71 -23.98 29.47
C PRO A 382 31.46 -22.80 28.54
N ARG A 383 32.38 -22.51 27.61
CA ARG A 383 32.22 -21.42 26.63
C ARG A 383 31.15 -21.74 25.60
N VAL A 384 31.08 -22.99 25.12
CA VAL A 384 30.01 -23.47 24.24
C VAL A 384 28.67 -23.37 24.96
N GLU A 385 28.58 -23.83 26.21
CA GLU A 385 27.35 -23.73 27.00
C GLU A 385 26.93 -22.26 27.19
N LYS A 386 27.87 -21.38 27.56
CA LYS A 386 27.60 -19.95 27.71
C LYS A 386 27.17 -19.29 26.40
N CYS A 387 27.79 -19.67 25.28
CA CYS A 387 27.40 -19.22 23.95
C CYS A 387 25.96 -19.63 23.62
N ILE A 388 25.58 -20.88 23.89
CA ILE A 388 24.21 -21.38 23.73
C ILE A 388 23.24 -20.58 24.61
N GLN A 389 23.58 -20.35 25.88
CA GLN A 389 22.74 -19.57 26.79
C GLN A 389 22.47 -18.15 26.26
N ILE A 390 23.49 -17.47 25.71
CA ILE A 390 23.34 -16.13 25.13
C ILE A 390 22.53 -16.19 23.82
N CYS A 391 22.82 -17.16 22.95
CA CYS A 391 22.05 -17.37 21.72
C CYS A 391 20.57 -17.65 22.01
N GLU A 392 20.26 -18.41 23.08
CA GLU A 392 18.90 -18.64 23.54
C GLU A 392 18.21 -17.32 23.92
N ARG A 393 18.90 -16.37 24.57
CA ARG A 393 18.30 -15.05 24.88
C ARG A 393 17.93 -14.28 23.62
N PHE A 394 18.83 -14.22 22.64
CA PHE A 394 18.54 -13.58 21.35
C PHE A 394 17.41 -14.29 20.62
N PHE A 395 17.45 -15.62 20.54
CA PHE A 395 16.43 -16.44 19.91
C PHE A 395 15.05 -16.18 20.54
N THR A 396 14.92 -16.31 21.87
CA THR A 396 13.68 -16.06 22.58
C THR A 396 13.18 -14.65 22.35
N GLY A 397 14.07 -13.65 22.43
CA GLY A 397 13.73 -12.25 22.16
C GLY A 397 13.16 -12.04 20.77
N ILE A 398 13.80 -12.58 19.74
CA ILE A 398 13.35 -12.48 18.34
C ILE A 398 11.98 -13.16 18.16
N ILE A 399 11.85 -14.43 18.57
CA ILE A 399 10.62 -15.21 18.38
C ILE A 399 9.43 -14.55 19.10
N GLN A 400 9.60 -14.12 20.34
CA GLN A 400 8.52 -13.49 21.13
C GLN A 400 8.20 -12.07 20.68
N SER A 401 9.07 -11.44 19.88
CA SER A 401 8.87 -10.08 19.38
C SER A 401 8.16 -10.01 18.03
N LEU A 402 7.67 -11.13 17.47
CA LEU A 402 7.06 -11.15 16.13
C LEU A 402 5.94 -10.11 15.95
N ASN A 403 5.08 -9.95 16.96
CA ASN A 403 3.97 -8.98 16.91
C ASN A 403 4.44 -7.53 17.02
N ARG A 404 5.67 -7.29 17.48
CA ARG A 404 6.31 -5.97 17.53
C ARG A 404 7.13 -5.66 16.27
N LEU A 405 7.37 -6.66 15.41
CA LEU A 405 8.07 -6.45 14.14
C LEU A 405 7.24 -5.49 13.26
N PRO A 406 7.84 -4.42 12.70
CA PRO A 406 7.11 -3.42 11.93
C PRO A 406 6.23 -4.03 10.84
N TYR A 407 4.98 -3.57 10.77
CA TYR A 407 3.95 -4.11 9.88
C TYR A 407 4.42 -4.15 8.43
N GLY A 408 5.01 -3.08 7.92
CA GLY A 408 5.41 -3.02 6.52
C GLY A 408 6.53 -4.00 6.16
N ILE A 409 7.43 -4.34 7.10
CA ILE A 409 8.43 -5.41 6.89
C ILE A 409 7.73 -6.76 6.72
N ARG A 410 6.79 -7.08 7.61
CA ARG A 410 5.99 -8.33 7.54
C ARG A 410 5.20 -8.40 6.23
N TRP A 411 4.61 -7.28 5.83
CA TRP A 411 3.85 -7.17 4.61
C TRP A 411 4.72 -7.33 3.35
N ILE A 412 5.90 -6.71 3.31
CA ILE A 412 6.87 -6.90 2.21
C ILE A 412 7.22 -8.39 2.07
N CYS A 413 7.47 -9.08 3.17
CA CYS A 413 7.71 -10.52 3.16
C CYS A 413 6.52 -11.33 2.64
N LYS A 414 5.28 -10.97 3.03
CA LYS A 414 4.05 -11.56 2.47
C LYS A 414 3.98 -11.36 0.95
N GLN A 415 4.34 -10.17 0.44
CA GLN A 415 4.37 -9.91 -1.00
C GLN A 415 5.44 -10.74 -1.72
N ILE A 416 6.65 -10.84 -1.16
CA ILE A 416 7.72 -11.71 -1.69
C ILE A 416 7.21 -13.14 -1.81
N GLN A 417 6.55 -13.67 -0.77
CA GLN A 417 6.02 -15.03 -0.80
C GLN A 417 4.94 -15.21 -1.86
N SER A 418 3.92 -14.34 -1.84
CA SER A 418 2.77 -14.45 -2.74
C SER A 418 3.18 -14.33 -4.22
N ILE A 419 4.06 -13.39 -4.54
CA ILE A 419 4.55 -13.18 -5.91
C ILE A 419 5.47 -14.33 -6.32
N ALA A 420 6.35 -14.81 -5.44
CA ALA A 420 7.22 -15.94 -5.74
C ALA A 420 6.44 -17.23 -6.01
N GLN A 421 5.43 -17.54 -5.19
CA GLN A 421 4.56 -18.71 -5.39
C GLN A 421 3.77 -18.63 -6.69
N LYS A 422 3.41 -17.43 -7.13
CA LYS A 422 2.70 -17.22 -8.39
C LYS A 422 3.60 -17.35 -9.61
N ASN A 423 4.84 -16.89 -9.51
CA ASN A 423 5.75 -16.79 -10.65
C ASN A 423 6.69 -18.00 -10.79
N PHE A 424 6.92 -18.75 -9.72
CA PHE A 424 7.91 -19.83 -9.68
C PHE A 424 7.34 -21.10 -9.05
N ASP A 425 7.76 -22.26 -9.55
CA ASP A 425 7.56 -23.57 -8.90
C ASP A 425 8.57 -23.79 -7.74
N SER A 426 8.99 -22.72 -7.08
CA SER A 426 9.95 -22.79 -5.97
C SER A 426 9.33 -23.46 -4.76
N LYS A 427 10.13 -24.31 -4.08
CA LYS A 427 9.71 -24.96 -2.84
C LYS A 427 9.46 -23.90 -1.76
N PRO A 428 8.49 -24.10 -0.84
CA PRO A 428 8.25 -23.19 0.29
C PRO A 428 9.53 -22.87 1.08
N ASP A 429 10.40 -23.86 1.27
CA ASP A 429 11.70 -23.70 1.96
C ASP A 429 12.66 -22.74 1.25
N GLU A 430 12.62 -22.62 -0.08
CA GLU A 430 13.46 -21.66 -0.82
C GLU A 430 12.99 -20.23 -0.58
N ILE A 431 11.67 -20.02 -0.61
CA ILE A 431 11.05 -18.73 -0.34
C ILE A 431 11.28 -18.32 1.12
N ALA A 432 11.18 -19.27 2.06
CA ALA A 432 11.49 -19.03 3.47
C ALA A 432 12.94 -18.57 3.69
N LYS A 433 13.91 -19.10 2.93
CA LYS A 433 15.30 -18.63 2.97
C LYS A 433 15.46 -17.19 2.50
N VAL A 434 14.71 -16.78 1.47
CA VAL A 434 14.71 -15.39 0.97
C VAL A 434 14.14 -14.44 2.02
N ILE A 435 13.01 -14.81 2.64
CA ILE A 435 12.40 -14.04 3.73
C ILE A 435 13.35 -13.95 4.93
N GLY A 436 13.93 -15.08 5.35
CA GLY A 436 14.91 -15.14 6.43
C GLY A 436 16.15 -14.30 6.14
N TYR A 437 16.58 -14.21 4.87
CA TYR A 437 17.68 -13.34 4.48
C TYR A 437 17.36 -11.85 4.71
N PHE A 438 16.19 -11.37 4.31
CA PHE A 438 15.84 -9.95 4.51
C PHE A 438 15.58 -9.62 5.98
N VAL A 439 14.75 -10.41 6.66
CA VAL A 439 14.34 -10.12 8.04
C VAL A 439 15.47 -10.39 9.03
N TYR A 440 16.11 -11.55 8.93
CA TYR A 440 17.18 -11.90 9.87
C TYR A 440 18.53 -11.40 9.36
N TYR A 441 19.03 -11.87 8.22
CA TYR A 441 20.42 -11.61 7.84
C TYR A 441 20.71 -10.12 7.55
N ARG A 442 19.83 -9.41 6.83
CA ARG A 442 20.03 -8.00 6.44
C ARG A 442 19.49 -6.97 7.43
N PHE A 443 18.58 -7.34 8.32
CA PHE A 443 18.01 -6.41 9.29
C PHE A 443 18.50 -6.73 10.72
N ILE A 444 18.06 -7.83 11.31
CA ILE A 444 18.37 -8.16 12.72
C ILE A 444 19.86 -8.50 12.93
N ASN A 445 20.44 -9.35 12.09
CA ASN A 445 21.81 -9.84 12.24
C ASN A 445 22.83 -8.73 12.02
N LEU A 446 22.59 -7.79 11.09
CA LEU A 446 23.45 -6.63 10.92
C LEU A 446 23.47 -5.76 12.19
N ALA A 447 22.33 -5.58 12.85
CA ALA A 447 22.26 -4.86 14.11
C ALA A 447 23.00 -5.58 15.26
N ILE A 448 23.07 -6.91 15.25
CA ILE A 448 23.84 -7.71 16.23
C ILE A 448 25.35 -7.61 15.97
N VAL A 449 25.77 -7.68 14.70
CA VAL A 449 27.21 -7.69 14.32
C VAL A 449 27.82 -6.29 14.39
N THR A 450 27.08 -5.27 13.96
CA THR A 450 27.54 -3.88 13.90
C THR A 450 26.53 -2.95 14.59
N PRO A 451 26.33 -3.08 15.91
CA PRO A 451 25.34 -2.26 16.62
C PRO A 451 25.65 -0.76 16.57
N ASP A 452 26.94 -0.40 16.53
CA ASP A 452 27.39 0.99 16.44
C ASP A 452 26.86 1.68 15.16
N ALA A 453 26.81 0.96 14.03
CA ALA A 453 26.32 1.49 12.75
C ALA A 453 24.79 1.61 12.68
N PHE A 454 24.09 0.96 13.62
CA PHE A 454 22.63 1.05 13.78
C PHE A 454 22.25 2.00 14.92
N GLU A 455 23.22 2.56 15.64
CA GLU A 455 23.01 3.51 16.75
C GLU A 455 22.07 2.98 17.85
N ILE A 456 22.06 1.66 18.05
CA ILE A 456 21.20 1.02 19.06
C ILE A 456 21.85 0.93 20.45
N LEU A 457 23.15 1.21 20.55
CA LEU A 457 23.92 1.22 21.79
C LEU A 457 24.51 2.60 22.06
N ASP A 458 24.53 2.99 23.34
CA ASP A 458 25.17 4.23 23.79
C ASP A 458 26.67 4.05 24.14
N LYS A 459 27.16 2.80 24.19
CA LYS A 459 28.52 2.45 24.62
C LYS A 459 29.35 1.90 23.46
N GLU A 460 30.61 2.31 23.41
CA GLU A 460 31.59 1.73 22.48
C GLU A 460 31.91 0.26 22.82
N LEU A 461 31.94 -0.58 21.79
CA LEU A 461 32.25 -1.99 21.93
C LEU A 461 33.76 -2.25 22.05
N SER A 462 34.14 -3.01 23.09
CA SER A 462 35.49 -3.56 23.19
C SER A 462 35.78 -4.55 22.05
N ILE A 463 37.07 -4.73 21.72
CA ILE A 463 37.51 -5.71 20.71
C ILE A 463 37.02 -7.13 21.06
N THR A 464 37.06 -7.49 22.35
CA THR A 464 36.59 -8.79 22.85
C THR A 464 35.08 -8.94 22.67
N SER A 465 34.29 -7.93 23.03
CA SER A 465 32.84 -7.92 22.83
C SER A 465 32.50 -8.07 21.34
N ARG A 466 33.21 -7.38 20.45
CA ARG A 466 33.02 -7.50 19.00
C ARG A 466 33.29 -8.93 18.50
N LYS A 467 34.37 -9.58 18.96
CA LYS A 467 34.65 -10.99 18.64
C LYS A 467 33.56 -11.93 19.15
N ASN A 468 33.09 -11.72 20.38
CA ASN A 468 31.99 -12.50 20.95
C ASN A 468 30.71 -12.37 20.11
N LEU A 469 30.38 -11.15 19.67
CA LEU A 469 29.21 -10.89 18.81
C LEU A 469 29.32 -11.57 17.46
N VAL A 470 30.50 -11.58 16.84
CA VAL A 470 30.72 -12.33 15.59
C VAL A 470 30.43 -13.82 15.78
N ASN A 471 30.84 -14.41 16.90
CA ASN A 471 30.56 -15.82 17.18
C ASN A 471 29.06 -16.06 17.43
N ILE A 472 28.39 -15.22 18.21
CA ILE A 472 26.94 -15.30 18.45
C ILE A 472 26.17 -15.15 17.12
N ALA A 473 26.52 -14.16 16.32
CA ALA A 473 25.88 -13.88 15.03
C ALA A 473 26.01 -15.05 14.05
N LYS A 474 27.17 -15.73 14.00
CA LYS A 474 27.35 -16.93 13.16
C LYS A 474 26.38 -18.04 13.55
N VAL A 475 26.20 -18.29 14.85
CA VAL A 475 25.29 -19.35 15.35
C VAL A 475 23.84 -19.03 15.00
N LEU A 476 23.41 -17.81 15.30
CA LEU A 476 22.05 -17.36 15.01
C LEU A 476 21.82 -17.27 13.49
N GLN A 477 22.80 -16.85 12.69
CA GLN A 477 22.72 -16.87 11.23
C GLN A 477 22.50 -18.27 10.68
N ASN A 478 23.24 -19.28 11.15
CA ASN A 478 23.02 -20.66 10.73
C ASN A 478 21.63 -21.16 11.13
N LEU A 479 21.16 -20.80 12.33
CA LEU A 479 19.80 -21.11 12.78
C LEU A 479 18.72 -20.52 11.86
N PHE A 480 18.76 -19.20 11.60
CA PHE A 480 17.74 -18.50 10.80
C PHE A 480 17.87 -18.74 9.29
N THR A 481 19.03 -19.22 8.82
CA THR A 481 19.21 -19.68 7.43
C THR A 481 18.94 -21.18 7.25
N LEU A 482 18.52 -21.87 8.32
CA LEU A 482 18.21 -23.30 8.36
C LEU A 482 19.40 -24.18 7.91
N LYS A 483 20.61 -23.82 8.35
CA LYS A 483 21.87 -24.52 8.07
C LYS A 483 22.51 -25.03 9.37
N THR A 484 23.41 -25.98 9.22
CA THR A 484 24.30 -26.44 10.28
C THR A 484 25.74 -26.13 9.91
N PHE A 485 26.57 -25.90 10.92
CA PHE A 485 28.02 -25.81 10.72
C PHE A 485 28.52 -27.11 10.08
N GLN A 486 29.55 -27.03 9.25
CA GLN A 486 30.19 -28.19 8.62
C GLN A 486 31.49 -28.57 9.35
N ASN A 487 31.89 -29.85 9.30
CA ASN A 487 33.10 -30.35 9.97
C ASN A 487 34.37 -30.07 9.13
N GLN A 488 34.44 -28.89 8.51
CA GLN A 488 35.52 -28.48 7.59
C GLN A 488 35.75 -26.98 7.70
N GLY A 489 36.99 -26.54 7.49
CA GLY A 489 37.36 -25.12 7.47
C GLY A 489 37.22 -24.40 8.81
N SER A 490 37.05 -23.08 8.77
CA SER A 490 37.02 -22.18 9.93
C SER A 490 35.77 -22.31 10.83
N GLU A 491 34.92 -23.31 10.61
CA GLU A 491 33.66 -23.50 11.35
C GLU A 491 33.66 -24.80 12.17
N ARG A 492 34.72 -25.59 12.09
CA ARG A 492 34.80 -26.92 12.70
C ARG A 492 34.56 -26.89 14.21
N TRP A 493 35.03 -25.85 14.89
CA TRP A 493 34.90 -25.70 16.34
C TRP A 493 33.48 -25.31 16.80
N MET A 494 32.61 -24.90 15.87
CA MET A 494 31.21 -24.55 16.16
C MET A 494 30.25 -25.75 16.03
N GLN A 495 30.74 -26.94 15.61
CA GLN A 495 29.96 -28.18 15.52
C GLN A 495 29.10 -28.51 16.76
N PRO A 496 29.59 -28.35 18.01
CA PRO A 496 28.78 -28.66 19.19
C PRO A 496 27.47 -27.87 19.27
N LEU A 497 27.43 -26.69 18.65
CA LEU A 497 26.26 -25.80 18.62
C LEU A 497 25.16 -26.32 17.68
N ASN A 498 25.48 -27.24 16.76
CA ASN A 498 24.50 -27.85 15.84
C ASN A 498 23.38 -28.57 16.60
N LYS A 499 23.66 -29.17 17.77
CA LYS A 499 22.62 -29.81 18.60
C LYS A 499 21.54 -28.81 19.01
N TRP A 500 21.96 -27.61 19.41
CA TRP A 500 21.03 -26.54 19.77
C TRP A 500 20.31 -26.00 18.53
N ILE A 501 21.03 -25.73 17.44
CA ILE A 501 20.44 -25.26 16.17
C ILE A 501 19.30 -26.20 15.72
N LEU A 502 19.60 -27.50 15.61
CA LEU A 502 18.63 -28.51 15.18
C LEU A 502 17.40 -28.59 16.11
N SER A 503 17.58 -28.34 17.41
CA SER A 503 16.46 -28.31 18.37
C SER A 503 15.52 -27.12 18.19
N LYS A 504 15.97 -26.04 17.54
CA LYS A 504 15.19 -24.80 17.34
C LYS A 504 14.70 -24.61 15.90
N THR A 505 15.23 -25.35 14.94
CA THR A 505 14.91 -25.22 13.51
C THR A 505 13.42 -25.27 13.19
N SER A 506 12.64 -26.14 13.83
CA SER A 506 11.17 -26.22 13.61
C SER A 506 10.45 -24.95 14.04
N ILE A 507 10.86 -24.36 15.17
CA ILE A 507 10.28 -23.11 15.70
C ILE A 507 10.60 -21.96 14.76
N VAL A 508 11.81 -21.92 14.19
CA VAL A 508 12.18 -20.90 13.20
C VAL A 508 11.34 -21.03 11.93
N ARG A 509 11.05 -22.24 11.45
CA ARG A 509 10.15 -22.42 10.30
C ARG A 509 8.76 -21.86 10.60
N GLN A 510 8.19 -22.22 11.76
CA GLN A 510 6.90 -21.68 12.19
C GLN A 510 6.93 -20.15 12.29
N TYR A 511 8.00 -19.58 12.86
CA TYR A 511 8.16 -18.13 12.94
C TYR A 511 8.14 -17.45 11.58
N LEU A 512 8.82 -18.01 10.57
CA LEU A 512 8.82 -17.46 9.20
C LEU A 512 7.44 -17.57 8.53
N GLU A 513 6.69 -18.63 8.85
CA GLU A 513 5.30 -18.81 8.37
C GLU A 513 4.33 -17.82 9.04
N ASP A 514 4.47 -17.60 10.35
CA ASP A 514 3.65 -16.66 11.13
C ASP A 514 3.98 -15.19 10.77
N LEU A 515 5.25 -14.93 10.42
CA LEU A 515 5.74 -13.59 10.09
C LEU A 515 4.94 -12.93 8.99
N ILE A 516 4.53 -13.70 7.99
CA ILE A 516 3.81 -13.21 6.81
C ILE A 516 2.28 -13.21 6.99
N GLN A 517 1.76 -13.73 8.11
CA GLN A 517 0.33 -13.71 8.42
C GLN A 517 -0.09 -12.32 8.90
N VAL A 518 -0.28 -11.41 7.95
CA VAL A 518 -0.72 -10.03 8.21
C VAL A 518 -1.88 -9.63 7.30
N THR A 519 -2.76 -8.79 7.83
CA THR A 519 -3.86 -8.18 7.09
C THR A 519 -3.35 -7.24 6.00
N ASP A 520 -4.21 -6.91 5.03
CA ASP A 520 -3.80 -6.05 3.93
C ASP A 520 -3.65 -4.57 4.36
N PRO A 521 -2.79 -3.77 3.71
CA PRO A 521 -2.44 -2.42 4.17
C PRO A 521 -3.65 -1.51 4.21
N SER A 522 -4.59 -1.70 3.28
CA SER A 522 -5.83 -0.93 3.26
C SER A 522 -6.68 -1.12 4.53
N GLU A 523 -6.62 -2.30 5.14
CA GLU A 523 -7.33 -2.62 6.37
C GLU A 523 -6.54 -2.17 7.60
N TYR A 524 -5.23 -2.49 7.64
CA TYR A 524 -4.35 -2.13 8.76
C TYR A 524 -4.18 -0.62 8.92
N LEU A 525 -3.87 0.10 7.84
CA LEU A 525 -3.63 1.54 7.83
C LEU A 525 -4.92 2.36 7.74
N ARG A 526 -6.06 1.69 7.52
CA ARG A 526 -7.37 2.33 7.27
C ARG A 526 -7.31 3.32 6.09
N VAL A 527 -6.56 2.95 5.06
CA VAL A 527 -6.43 3.72 3.82
C VAL A 527 -7.10 3.02 2.66
N ASP A 528 -7.95 3.74 1.93
CA ASP A 528 -8.57 3.24 0.72
C ASP A 528 -8.40 4.20 -0.46
N LYS A 529 -8.87 3.75 -1.64
CA LYS A 529 -8.76 4.48 -2.91
C LYS A 529 -9.53 5.81 -2.94
N TYR A 530 -10.40 6.06 -1.97
CA TYR A 530 -11.21 7.28 -1.89
C TYR A 530 -10.61 8.35 -0.97
N ASN A 531 -9.67 7.98 -0.11
CA ASN A 531 -9.01 8.93 0.79
C ASN A 531 -8.34 10.09 0.06
N GLU A 532 -7.85 9.90 -1.17
CA GLU A 532 -7.29 10.99 -1.99
C GLU A 532 -8.32 12.09 -2.31
N LEU A 533 -9.62 11.76 -2.31
CA LEU A 533 -10.70 12.69 -2.61
C LEU A 533 -11.14 13.50 -1.37
N THR A 534 -10.75 13.08 -0.17
CA THR A 534 -11.15 13.68 1.11
C THR A 534 -9.98 14.37 1.84
N LEU A 535 -8.82 14.49 1.18
CA LEU A 535 -7.66 15.21 1.73
C LEU A 535 -8.01 16.67 2.02
N LYS A 536 -7.91 17.06 3.29
CA LYS A 536 -8.15 18.45 3.73
C LYS A 536 -7.02 19.39 3.36
N LEU A 537 -5.80 18.87 3.33
CA LEU A 537 -4.58 19.57 2.98
C LEU A 537 -3.85 18.74 1.93
N ASN A 538 -3.39 19.43 0.89
CA ASN A 538 -2.55 18.81 -0.12
C ASN A 538 -1.20 18.41 0.50
N PRO A 539 -0.67 17.21 0.21
CA PRO A 539 0.64 16.80 0.69
C PRO A 539 1.72 17.79 0.28
N VAL A 540 2.70 17.99 1.14
CA VAL A 540 3.81 18.89 0.89
C VAL A 540 5.09 18.09 0.98
N VAL A 541 5.94 18.21 -0.03
CA VAL A 541 7.29 17.66 -0.01
C VAL A 541 8.30 18.77 -0.14
N VAL A 542 9.38 18.66 0.63
CA VAL A 542 10.56 19.52 0.53
C VAL A 542 11.57 18.75 -0.31
N ILE A 543 11.96 19.31 -1.45
CA ILE A 543 12.79 18.63 -2.44
C ILE A 543 13.82 19.61 -3.01
N SER A 544 15.04 19.12 -3.23
CA SER A 544 16.11 19.90 -3.86
C SER A 544 15.90 20.08 -5.37
N LEU A 545 16.51 21.12 -5.96
CA LEU A 545 16.48 21.30 -7.41
C LEU A 545 17.26 20.18 -8.13
N GLY A 546 18.32 19.66 -7.50
CA GLY A 546 19.08 18.51 -7.95
C GLY A 546 18.22 17.26 -8.11
N GLU A 547 17.47 16.89 -7.08
CA GLU A 547 16.54 15.74 -7.10
C GLU A 547 15.44 15.91 -8.16
N ILE A 548 14.87 17.12 -8.29
CA ILE A 548 13.89 17.44 -9.34
C ILE A 548 14.50 17.19 -10.72
N SER A 549 15.68 17.76 -10.96
CA SER A 549 16.37 17.64 -12.24
C SER A 549 16.68 16.17 -12.56
N GLN A 550 17.20 15.42 -11.59
CA GLN A 550 17.56 14.02 -11.77
C GLN A 550 16.35 13.14 -12.02
N THR A 551 15.30 13.29 -11.23
CA THR A 551 14.03 12.56 -11.41
C THR A 551 13.45 12.86 -12.78
N HIS A 552 13.43 14.13 -13.18
CA HIS A 552 12.94 14.55 -14.49
C HIS A 552 13.77 13.93 -15.64
N ARG A 553 15.10 13.94 -15.54
CA ARG A 553 16.00 13.29 -16.51
C ARG A 553 15.74 11.79 -16.61
N LEU A 554 15.62 11.10 -15.47
CA LEU A 554 15.35 9.66 -15.40
C LEU A 554 14.02 9.30 -16.06
N LEU A 555 12.98 10.10 -15.82
CA LEU A 555 11.65 9.88 -16.40
C LEU A 555 11.64 10.09 -17.91
N ILE A 556 12.24 11.17 -18.41
CA ILE A 556 12.33 11.43 -19.85
C ILE A 556 13.12 10.33 -20.56
N ALA A 557 14.29 9.95 -20.02
CA ALA A 557 15.16 8.94 -20.63
C ALA A 557 14.46 7.58 -20.76
N ASN A 558 13.54 7.27 -19.85
CA ASN A 558 12.85 5.98 -19.80
C ASN A 558 11.37 6.04 -20.22
N LEU A 559 10.85 7.20 -20.66
CA LEU A 559 9.42 7.43 -20.89
C LEU A 559 8.77 6.39 -21.79
N ALA A 560 9.47 5.94 -22.84
CA ALA A 560 8.97 4.94 -23.77
C ALA A 560 8.64 3.58 -23.11
N ALA A 561 9.39 3.20 -22.07
CA ALA A 561 9.17 1.96 -21.31
C ALA A 561 8.16 2.16 -20.16
N LEU A 562 8.09 3.37 -19.61
CA LEU A 562 7.23 3.69 -18.47
C LEU A 562 5.76 3.81 -18.86
N LYS A 563 5.47 4.49 -19.97
CA LYS A 563 4.11 4.81 -20.40
C LYS A 563 3.21 3.57 -20.55
N MET A 564 1.93 3.75 -20.26
CA MET A 564 0.91 2.76 -20.53
C MET A 564 0.61 2.65 -22.03
N LYS A 565 -0.03 1.56 -22.47
CA LYS A 565 -0.44 1.36 -23.88
C LYS A 565 -1.64 2.25 -24.28
N GLU A 566 -2.12 3.08 -23.36
CA GLU A 566 -3.25 3.97 -23.56
C GLU A 566 -2.88 5.14 -24.48
N LYS A 567 -3.89 5.75 -25.12
CA LYS A 567 -3.67 6.84 -26.09
C LYS A 567 -3.13 8.13 -25.43
N GLU A 568 -3.38 8.33 -24.14
CA GLU A 568 -3.03 9.55 -23.40
C GLU A 568 -2.52 9.21 -21.99
N ASP A 569 -1.23 8.91 -21.87
CA ASP A 569 -0.61 8.59 -20.59
C ASP A 569 -0.41 9.86 -19.71
N PRO A 570 -0.85 9.86 -18.43
CA PRO A 570 -0.75 11.02 -17.54
C PRO A 570 0.68 11.57 -17.37
N LEU A 571 1.67 10.69 -17.28
CA LEU A 571 3.08 11.10 -17.14
C LEU A 571 3.57 11.79 -18.42
N GLU A 572 3.24 11.25 -19.60
CA GLU A 572 3.59 11.88 -20.88
C GLU A 572 2.98 13.28 -21.02
N LEU A 573 1.74 13.49 -20.56
CA LEU A 573 1.07 14.80 -20.60
C LEU A 573 1.72 15.84 -19.69
N ILE A 574 2.18 15.45 -18.49
CA ILE A 574 2.90 16.35 -17.58
C ILE A 574 4.28 16.70 -18.14
N LEU A 575 5.04 15.70 -18.59
CA LEU A 575 6.40 15.92 -19.11
C LEU A 575 6.41 16.79 -20.38
N LYS A 576 5.40 16.67 -21.26
CA LYS A 576 5.26 17.57 -22.43
C LYS A 576 4.97 19.02 -22.06
N ALA A 577 4.39 19.27 -20.88
CA ALA A 577 4.12 20.63 -20.40
C ALA A 577 5.35 21.27 -19.74
N LEU A 578 6.35 20.47 -19.37
CA LEU A 578 7.61 20.92 -18.79
C LEU A 578 8.65 21.22 -19.88
N PRO A 579 9.54 22.20 -19.65
CA PRO A 579 10.72 22.39 -20.49
C PRO A 579 11.72 21.24 -20.28
N ALA A 580 12.87 21.31 -20.95
CA ALA A 580 13.98 20.41 -20.68
C ALA A 580 14.37 20.43 -19.18
N PRO A 581 14.90 19.32 -18.63
CA PRO A 581 15.34 19.26 -17.24
C PRO A 581 16.34 20.36 -16.89
N LEU A 582 16.28 20.83 -15.64
CA LEU A 582 17.11 21.92 -15.15
C LEU A 582 18.59 21.48 -15.08
N GLU A 583 19.50 22.33 -15.54
CA GLU A 583 20.94 22.15 -15.31
C GLU A 583 21.30 22.79 -13.97
N VAL A 584 21.32 21.98 -12.91
CA VAL A 584 21.63 22.42 -11.55
C VAL A 584 23.09 22.13 -11.29
N VAL A 585 23.83 23.19 -10.95
CA VAL A 585 25.21 23.10 -10.43
C VAL A 585 25.13 23.05 -8.92
N ASP A 586 25.98 22.25 -8.26
CA ASP A 586 25.94 22.02 -6.81
C ASP A 586 25.83 23.30 -5.96
N GLU A 587 26.49 24.40 -6.36
CA GLU A 587 26.42 25.69 -5.65
C GLU A 587 25.03 26.35 -5.66
N ASN A 588 24.20 26.00 -6.65
CA ASN A 588 22.85 26.53 -6.84
C ASN A 588 21.77 25.55 -6.37
N ASP A 589 22.14 24.37 -5.88
CA ASP A 589 21.16 23.41 -5.40
C ASP A 589 20.55 23.89 -4.08
N ARG A 590 19.22 23.97 -4.07
CA ARG A 590 18.43 24.48 -2.95
C ARG A 590 17.15 23.70 -2.82
N GLU A 591 16.66 23.62 -1.59
CA GLU A 591 15.37 23.02 -1.31
C GLU A 591 14.23 23.97 -1.65
N ILE A 592 13.20 23.42 -2.30
CA ILE A 592 11.95 24.09 -2.55
C ILE A 592 10.80 23.25 -2.00
N GLN A 593 9.74 23.93 -1.59
CA GLN A 593 8.53 23.30 -1.08
C GLN A 593 7.52 23.12 -2.23
N LEU A 594 7.15 21.88 -2.52
CA LEU A 594 6.11 21.56 -3.49
C LEU A 594 4.84 21.12 -2.78
N THR A 595 3.75 21.87 -3.00
CA THR A 595 2.41 21.45 -2.61
C THR A 595 1.85 20.54 -3.71
N LEU A 596 1.79 19.24 -3.46
CA LEU A 596 1.44 18.22 -4.43
C LEU A 596 -0.06 18.27 -4.77
N ILE A 597 -0.39 18.38 -6.05
CA ILE A 597 -1.77 18.56 -6.52
C ILE A 597 -2.06 17.53 -7.61
N ASN A 598 -3.26 16.97 -7.58
CA ASN A 598 -3.74 16.09 -8.64
C ASN A 598 -4.35 16.88 -9.79
N ARG A 599 -3.72 16.88 -10.97
CA ARG A 599 -4.29 17.46 -12.20
C ARG A 599 -5.44 16.62 -12.79
N PHE A 600 -5.50 15.32 -12.49
CA PHE A 600 -6.35 14.34 -13.14
C PHE A 600 -7.51 13.85 -12.25
N LYS A 601 -7.94 14.63 -11.24
CA LYS A 601 -9.05 14.24 -10.35
C LYS A 601 -10.33 13.83 -11.10
N GLU A 602 -10.63 14.48 -12.23
CA GLU A 602 -11.80 14.15 -13.08
C GLU A 602 -11.77 12.72 -13.65
N ASN A 603 -10.59 12.09 -13.78
CA ASN A 603 -10.50 10.71 -14.26
C ASN A 603 -10.99 9.71 -13.20
N ILE A 604 -10.81 10.03 -11.91
CA ILE A 604 -11.30 9.19 -10.80
C ILE A 604 -12.83 9.12 -10.83
N GLU A 605 -13.51 10.23 -11.17
CA GLU A 605 -14.98 10.24 -11.34
C GLU A 605 -15.45 9.26 -12.42
N LYS A 606 -14.69 9.17 -13.53
CA LYS A 606 -14.99 8.24 -14.62
C LYS A 606 -14.79 6.80 -14.18
N GLU A 607 -13.69 6.48 -13.50
CA GLU A 607 -13.43 5.12 -13.02
C GLU A 607 -14.51 4.61 -12.05
N ILE A 608 -14.95 5.46 -11.12
CA ILE A 608 -16.04 5.12 -10.19
C ILE A 608 -17.32 4.82 -10.98
N SER A 609 -17.60 5.61 -12.02
CA SER A 609 -18.78 5.49 -12.88
C SER A 609 -18.78 4.24 -13.77
N ILE A 610 -17.61 3.79 -14.24
CA ILE A 610 -17.47 2.66 -15.19
C ILE A 610 -17.75 1.29 -14.56
N SER A 611 -17.84 1.20 -13.22
CA SER A 611 -17.97 -0.08 -12.51
C SER A 611 -19.24 -0.90 -12.80
N ALA A 612 -20.19 -0.40 -13.60
CA ALA A 612 -21.26 -1.19 -14.18
C ALA A 612 -20.81 -1.82 -15.52
N SER A 613 -19.87 -2.77 -15.48
CA SER A 613 -19.47 -3.48 -16.71
C SER A 613 -20.59 -4.42 -17.16
N LEU A 614 -20.81 -4.49 -18.47
CA LEU A 614 -21.75 -5.44 -19.10
C LEU A 614 -21.49 -6.88 -18.63
N LEU A 615 -20.22 -7.23 -18.37
CA LEU A 615 -19.80 -8.51 -17.81
C LEU A 615 -20.42 -8.74 -16.42
N ALA A 616 -20.26 -7.81 -15.48
CA ALA A 616 -20.76 -7.97 -14.11
C ALA A 616 -22.29 -8.11 -14.09
N GLU A 617 -22.99 -7.28 -14.87
CA GLU A 617 -24.45 -7.39 -15.03
C GLU A 617 -24.86 -8.76 -15.59
N THR A 618 -24.14 -9.26 -16.60
CA THR A 618 -24.47 -10.54 -17.25
C THR A 618 -24.25 -11.71 -16.32
N LYS A 619 -23.20 -11.69 -15.49
CA LYS A 619 -22.95 -12.76 -14.51
C LYS A 619 -24.05 -12.86 -13.46
N GLU A 620 -24.49 -11.73 -12.90
CA GLU A 620 -25.60 -11.70 -11.94
C GLU A 620 -26.91 -12.18 -12.56
N LEU A 621 -27.19 -11.77 -13.80
CA LEU A 621 -28.36 -12.28 -14.53
C LEU A 621 -28.28 -13.80 -14.73
N VAL A 622 -27.12 -14.36 -15.09
CA VAL A 622 -26.96 -15.82 -15.21
C VAL A 622 -27.21 -16.51 -13.88
N ILE A 623 -26.63 -16.03 -12.79
CA ILE A 623 -26.86 -16.62 -11.46
C ILE A 623 -28.34 -16.56 -11.08
N SER A 624 -29.01 -15.43 -11.30
CA SER A 624 -30.44 -15.26 -11.06
C SER A 624 -31.29 -16.25 -11.89
N VAL A 625 -30.97 -16.43 -13.17
CA VAL A 625 -31.67 -17.38 -14.05
C VAL A 625 -31.43 -18.82 -13.62
N LEU A 626 -30.20 -19.20 -13.29
CA LEU A 626 -29.87 -20.58 -12.89
C LEU A 626 -30.56 -21.02 -11.60
N ARG A 627 -30.79 -20.11 -10.64
CA ARG A 627 -31.61 -20.40 -9.45
C ARG A 627 -33.09 -20.60 -9.75
N SER A 628 -33.60 -19.85 -10.74
CA SER A 628 -35.02 -19.78 -11.05
C SER A 628 -35.53 -20.95 -11.90
N ILE A 629 -34.64 -21.74 -12.49
CA ILE A 629 -34.98 -22.91 -13.31
C ILE A 629 -34.75 -24.21 -12.53
N PRO A 630 -35.54 -25.27 -12.81
CA PRO A 630 -35.33 -26.58 -12.18
C PRO A 630 -33.89 -27.09 -12.37
N ILE A 631 -33.38 -27.80 -11.36
CA ILE A 631 -32.03 -28.40 -11.40
C ILE A 631 -31.98 -29.41 -12.55
N GLN A 632 -31.06 -29.21 -13.49
CA GLN A 632 -30.83 -30.18 -14.56
C GLN A 632 -30.05 -31.37 -14.00
N GLN A 633 -30.76 -32.39 -13.53
CA GLN A 633 -30.14 -33.64 -13.10
C GLN A 633 -29.61 -34.40 -14.31
N LYS A 634 -28.31 -34.27 -14.61
CA LYS A 634 -27.60 -35.33 -15.33
C LYS A 634 -27.57 -36.53 -14.39
N GLN A 635 -28.43 -37.52 -14.64
CA GLN A 635 -28.43 -38.78 -13.89
C GLN A 635 -27.00 -39.31 -13.85
N GLN A 636 -26.46 -39.55 -12.66
CA GLN A 636 -25.08 -40.00 -12.42
C GLN A 636 -24.72 -41.32 -13.15
N GLN A 637 -25.66 -41.95 -13.85
CA GLN A 637 -25.49 -43.20 -14.60
C GLN A 637 -25.06 -43.02 -16.06
N GLN A 638 -25.02 -41.80 -16.62
CA GLN A 638 -24.40 -41.55 -17.93
C GLN A 638 -22.93 -41.13 -17.76
N GLN A 639 -22.12 -42.02 -17.18
CA GLN A 639 -20.66 -41.85 -17.05
C GLN A 639 -19.90 -42.16 -18.35
N HIS A 640 -20.58 -42.40 -19.48
CA HIS A 640 -19.90 -42.83 -20.71
C HIS A 640 -20.01 -41.85 -21.89
N ASP A 641 -20.84 -40.81 -21.79
CA ASP A 641 -20.95 -39.76 -22.79
C ASP A 641 -20.25 -38.48 -22.27
N ASP A 642 -18.93 -38.53 -22.10
CA ASP A 642 -18.08 -37.39 -21.71
C ASP A 642 -18.14 -36.21 -22.70
N GLU A 643 -18.83 -36.34 -23.84
CA GLU A 643 -18.76 -35.35 -24.92
C GLU A 643 -19.83 -34.24 -24.86
N LYS A 644 -20.97 -34.42 -24.16
CA LYS A 644 -22.01 -33.36 -24.12
C LYS A 644 -21.86 -32.46 -22.89
N ARG A 645 -20.86 -31.58 -22.94
CA ARG A 645 -20.74 -30.41 -22.04
C ARG A 645 -21.94 -29.48 -22.18
N ASP A 646 -22.19 -28.66 -21.15
CA ASP A 646 -23.40 -27.84 -21.07
C ASP A 646 -23.36 -26.68 -22.07
N ASP A 647 -24.41 -26.55 -22.89
CA ASP A 647 -24.62 -25.41 -23.78
C ASP A 647 -25.42 -24.32 -23.04
N LEU A 648 -24.76 -23.21 -22.70
CA LEU A 648 -25.37 -22.08 -22.00
C LEU A 648 -26.58 -21.52 -22.77
N ILE A 649 -26.52 -21.48 -24.11
CA ILE A 649 -27.62 -20.95 -24.93
C ILE A 649 -28.84 -21.87 -24.84
N SER A 650 -28.65 -23.20 -24.89
CA SER A 650 -29.76 -24.14 -24.69
C SER A 650 -30.41 -23.98 -23.32
N ILE A 651 -29.61 -23.74 -22.28
CA ILE A 651 -30.10 -23.54 -20.91
C ILE A 651 -30.92 -22.26 -20.81
N LEU A 652 -30.43 -21.16 -21.39
CA LEU A 652 -31.14 -19.88 -21.42
C LEU A 652 -32.44 -19.99 -22.25
N GLN A 653 -32.44 -20.73 -23.36
CA GLN A 653 -33.66 -20.99 -24.13
C GLN A 653 -34.68 -21.82 -23.34
N ASN A 654 -34.22 -22.81 -22.56
CA ASN A 654 -35.07 -23.56 -21.64
C ASN A 654 -35.61 -22.67 -20.51
N ALA A 655 -34.81 -21.72 -20.01
CA ALA A 655 -35.27 -20.72 -19.05
C ALA A 655 -36.38 -19.80 -19.63
N ILE A 656 -36.28 -19.41 -20.90
CA ILE A 656 -37.32 -18.63 -21.60
C ILE A 656 -38.61 -19.45 -21.71
N LYS A 657 -38.53 -20.74 -22.08
CA LYS A 657 -39.71 -21.62 -22.15
C LYS A 657 -40.34 -21.79 -20.77
N HIS A 658 -39.54 -22.11 -19.76
CA HIS A 658 -40.00 -22.26 -18.38
C HIS A 658 -40.62 -20.97 -17.84
N GLY A 659 -40.06 -19.80 -18.14
CA GLY A 659 -40.61 -18.50 -17.78
C GLY A 659 -41.98 -18.24 -18.43
N LYS A 660 -42.20 -18.68 -19.67
CA LYS A 660 -43.51 -18.59 -20.33
C LYS A 660 -44.54 -19.56 -19.73
N GLU A 661 -44.13 -20.78 -19.41
CA GLU A 661 -44.99 -21.81 -18.80
C GLU A 661 -45.39 -21.46 -17.36
N THR A 662 -44.47 -20.88 -16.58
CA THR A 662 -44.71 -20.45 -15.19
C THR A 662 -45.27 -19.04 -15.07
N ASN A 663 -45.53 -18.36 -16.19
CA ASN A 663 -46.04 -17.00 -16.26
C ASN A 663 -45.12 -15.97 -15.55
N ASN A 664 -43.80 -16.19 -15.61
CA ASN A 664 -42.75 -15.30 -15.10
C ASN A 664 -42.06 -14.54 -16.27
N PRO A 665 -42.57 -13.35 -16.65
CA PRO A 665 -42.01 -12.57 -17.75
C PRO A 665 -40.60 -12.05 -17.44
N GLN A 666 -40.27 -11.82 -16.16
CA GLN A 666 -38.96 -11.34 -15.75
C GLN A 666 -37.87 -12.37 -16.03
N LEU A 667 -38.12 -13.66 -15.73
CA LEU A 667 -37.18 -14.74 -16.04
C LEU A 667 -36.89 -14.83 -17.54
N SER A 668 -37.94 -14.73 -18.36
CA SER A 668 -37.81 -14.77 -19.82
C SER A 668 -37.02 -13.56 -20.34
N SER A 669 -37.32 -12.36 -19.83
CA SER A 669 -36.63 -11.13 -20.19
C SER A 669 -35.16 -11.14 -19.77
N ASN A 670 -34.85 -11.60 -18.55
CA ASN A 670 -33.48 -11.75 -18.06
C ASN A 670 -32.69 -12.72 -18.95
N ALA A 671 -33.27 -13.88 -19.30
CA ALA A 671 -32.63 -14.85 -20.17
C ALA A 671 -32.37 -14.31 -21.58
N GLU A 672 -33.33 -13.59 -22.18
CA GLU A 672 -33.14 -12.91 -23.48
C GLU A 672 -32.06 -11.83 -23.40
N LYS A 673 -32.02 -11.07 -22.29
CA LYS A 673 -31.00 -10.05 -22.04
C LYS A 673 -29.60 -10.66 -21.94
N ILE A 674 -29.43 -11.78 -21.24
CA ILE A 674 -28.16 -12.51 -21.18
C ILE A 674 -27.70 -12.92 -22.58
N ILE A 675 -28.58 -13.51 -23.40
CA ILE A 675 -28.23 -13.92 -24.77
C ILE A 675 -27.74 -12.73 -25.60
N ASN A 676 -28.37 -11.57 -25.46
CA ASN A 676 -27.95 -10.35 -26.15
C ASN A 676 -26.62 -9.80 -25.61
N ASN A 677 -26.41 -9.85 -24.30
CA ASN A 677 -25.16 -9.41 -23.69
C ASN A 677 -23.99 -10.31 -24.09
N LEU A 678 -24.18 -11.63 -24.13
CA LEU A 678 -23.17 -12.58 -24.60
C LEU A 678 -22.72 -12.26 -26.03
N LYS A 679 -23.65 -12.00 -26.96
CA LYS A 679 -23.31 -11.60 -28.34
C LYS A 679 -22.52 -10.29 -28.40
N LYS A 680 -22.88 -9.30 -27.57
CA LYS A 680 -22.15 -8.03 -27.50
C LYS A 680 -20.73 -8.23 -26.95
N MET A 681 -20.60 -8.98 -25.86
CA MET A 681 -19.32 -9.28 -25.23
C MET A 681 -18.41 -10.12 -26.13
N GLU A 682 -18.99 -10.98 -26.97
CA GLU A 682 -18.26 -11.73 -28.00
C GLU A 682 -17.77 -10.80 -29.12
N ALA A 683 -18.61 -9.88 -29.60
CA ALA A 683 -18.21 -8.89 -30.59
C ALA A 683 -17.11 -7.93 -30.07
N GLU A 684 -17.09 -7.66 -28.76
CA GLU A 684 -16.04 -6.89 -28.08
C GLU A 684 -14.75 -7.72 -27.81
N GLY A 685 -14.80 -9.04 -28.00
CA GLY A 685 -13.68 -9.95 -27.69
C GLY A 685 -13.49 -10.25 -26.20
N SER A 686 -14.45 -9.88 -25.34
CA SER A 686 -14.41 -10.13 -23.89
C SER A 686 -14.65 -11.60 -23.54
N ILE A 687 -15.38 -12.32 -24.39
CA ILE A 687 -15.64 -13.76 -24.25
C ILE A 687 -15.45 -14.45 -25.60
N GLN A 688 -15.05 -15.71 -25.54
CA GLN A 688 -14.87 -16.55 -26.73
C GLN A 688 -16.00 -17.57 -26.80
N SER A 689 -16.66 -17.66 -27.96
CA SER A 689 -17.68 -18.66 -28.25
C SER A 689 -17.09 -19.97 -28.80
N GLU A 690 -15.87 -19.93 -29.35
CA GLU A 690 -15.27 -20.98 -30.20
C GLU A 690 -15.09 -22.35 -29.52
N ASN A 691 -15.31 -22.45 -28.21
CA ASN A 691 -15.31 -23.72 -27.47
C ASN A 691 -16.69 -23.97 -26.84
N ASN A 692 -17.62 -24.55 -27.60
CA ASN A 692 -18.87 -25.13 -27.07
C ASN A 692 -19.87 -24.12 -26.46
N GLN A 693 -20.14 -22.99 -27.13
CA GLN A 693 -21.22 -22.06 -26.76
C GLN A 693 -21.08 -21.49 -25.34
N TYR A 694 -19.95 -20.80 -25.11
CA TYR A 694 -19.64 -20.07 -23.87
C TYR A 694 -19.22 -20.95 -22.67
N GLU A 695 -18.63 -22.12 -22.90
CA GLU A 695 -18.07 -22.98 -21.83
C GLU A 695 -17.13 -22.20 -20.89
N GLY A 696 -16.24 -21.38 -21.47
CA GLY A 696 -15.33 -20.54 -20.68
C GLY A 696 -16.07 -19.58 -19.76
N PHE A 697 -17.24 -19.08 -20.18
CA PHE A 697 -18.07 -18.22 -19.34
C PHE A 697 -18.76 -19.01 -18.23
N ILE A 698 -19.24 -20.23 -18.48
CA ILE A 698 -19.76 -21.11 -17.42
C ILE A 698 -18.71 -21.36 -16.35
N LYS A 699 -17.43 -21.58 -16.72
CA LYS A 699 -16.34 -21.73 -15.75
C LYS A 699 -16.13 -20.48 -14.91
N VAL A 700 -16.24 -19.29 -15.51
CA VAL A 700 -16.18 -18.02 -14.78
C VAL A 700 -17.32 -17.94 -13.76
N ILE A 701 -18.55 -18.28 -14.16
CA ILE A 701 -19.70 -18.33 -13.24
C ILE A 701 -19.50 -19.37 -12.15
N ALA A 702 -18.98 -20.55 -12.48
CA ALA A 702 -18.70 -21.61 -11.51
C ALA A 702 -17.72 -21.14 -10.43
N LEU A 703 -16.58 -20.55 -10.84
CA LEU A 703 -15.60 -19.98 -9.91
C LEU A 703 -16.20 -18.86 -9.06
N GLU A 704 -17.08 -18.04 -9.63
CA GLU A 704 -17.78 -16.98 -8.89
C GLU A 704 -18.76 -17.54 -7.86
N VAL A 705 -19.49 -18.61 -8.18
CA VAL A 705 -20.40 -19.30 -7.25
C VAL A 705 -19.61 -20.01 -6.13
N ILE A 706 -18.46 -20.59 -6.45
CA ILE A 706 -17.55 -21.22 -5.47
C ILE A 706 -16.99 -20.16 -4.52
N ASN A 707 -16.45 -19.06 -5.06
CA ASN A 707 -15.83 -17.99 -4.27
C ASN A 707 -16.86 -16.99 -3.73
N ARG A 708 -18.15 -17.30 -3.77
CA ARG A 708 -19.22 -16.35 -3.49
C ARG A 708 -19.21 -15.81 -2.06
N GLN A 709 -18.78 -16.61 -1.10
CA GLN A 709 -18.65 -16.15 0.29
C GLN A 709 -17.54 -15.09 0.41
N GLU A 710 -16.39 -15.31 -0.23
CA GLU A 710 -15.28 -14.36 -0.25
C GLU A 710 -15.66 -13.06 -0.98
N ILE A 711 -16.34 -13.17 -2.14
CA ILE A 711 -16.86 -12.02 -2.87
C ILE A 711 -17.85 -11.22 -2.01
N ARG A 712 -18.70 -11.89 -1.23
CA ARG A 712 -19.65 -11.25 -0.31
C ARG A 712 -18.96 -10.51 0.82
N GLU A 713 -17.94 -11.11 1.43
CA GLU A 713 -17.11 -10.43 2.44
C GLU A 713 -16.41 -9.19 1.85
N GLN A 714 -15.93 -9.29 0.60
CA GLN A 714 -15.35 -8.15 -0.13
C GLN A 714 -16.39 -7.06 -0.39
N GLN A 715 -17.62 -7.41 -0.81
CA GLN A 715 -18.72 -6.46 -1.02
C GLN A 715 -19.11 -5.76 0.29
N ARG A 716 -19.23 -6.50 1.40
CA ARG A 716 -19.49 -5.92 2.73
C ARG A 716 -18.41 -4.91 3.13
N LYS A 717 -17.14 -5.26 2.92
CA LYS A 717 -16.00 -4.36 3.16
C LYS A 717 -16.05 -3.13 2.24
N GLU A 718 -16.35 -3.31 0.94
CA GLU A 718 -16.47 -2.20 -0.02
C GLU A 718 -17.61 -1.25 0.34
N ARG A 719 -18.78 -1.77 0.77
CA ARG A 719 -19.89 -0.95 1.24
C ARG A 719 -19.52 -0.10 2.46
N MET A 720 -18.85 -0.71 3.45
CA MET A 720 -18.39 0.04 4.63
C MET A 720 -17.42 1.16 4.24
N ARG A 721 -16.46 0.87 3.36
CA ARG A 721 -15.51 1.87 2.83
C ARG A 721 -16.23 3.01 2.10
N LEU A 722 -17.15 2.69 1.20
CA LEU A 722 -17.95 3.70 0.48
C LEU A 722 -18.76 4.57 1.43
N THR A 723 -19.32 3.98 2.49
CA THR A 723 -20.11 4.70 3.50
C THR A 723 -19.23 5.68 4.29
N ILE A 724 -18.06 5.24 4.75
CA ILE A 724 -17.08 6.09 5.42
C ILE A 724 -16.60 7.20 4.48
N ALA A 725 -16.22 6.87 3.24
CA ALA A 725 -15.76 7.82 2.25
C ALA A 725 -16.82 8.89 1.93
N LEU A 726 -18.09 8.50 1.77
CA LEU A 726 -19.21 9.44 1.59
C LEU A 726 -19.39 10.38 2.79
N ARG A 727 -19.32 9.85 4.01
CA ARG A 727 -19.38 10.66 5.23
C ARG A 727 -18.25 11.67 5.26
N ASP A 728 -17.04 11.26 4.92
CA ASP A 728 -15.86 12.11 4.97
C ASP A 728 -15.84 13.13 3.82
N LEU A 729 -16.36 12.78 2.63
CA LEU A 729 -16.63 13.73 1.53
C LEU A 729 -17.61 14.83 1.95
N ARG A 730 -18.69 14.47 2.66
CA ARG A 730 -19.67 15.45 3.17
C ARG A 730 -19.07 16.33 4.28
N LYS A 731 -18.21 15.78 5.15
CA LYS A 731 -17.45 16.59 6.13
C LYS A 731 -16.50 17.56 5.44
N HIS A 732 -15.80 17.12 4.39
CA HIS A 732 -14.95 17.99 3.55
C HIS A 732 -15.76 19.09 2.89
N GLN A 733 -16.96 18.77 2.39
CA GLN A 733 -17.89 19.76 1.85
C GLN A 733 -18.24 20.85 2.88
N SER A 734 -18.52 20.47 4.13
CA SER A 734 -18.78 21.44 5.21
C SER A 734 -17.57 22.34 5.43
N TYR A 735 -16.38 21.75 5.55
CA TYR A 735 -15.12 22.47 5.73
C TYR A 735 -14.86 23.49 4.60
N LEU A 736 -15.03 23.10 3.34
CA LEU A 736 -14.87 24.00 2.20
C LEU A 736 -15.88 25.16 2.23
N ASN A 737 -17.13 24.90 2.64
CA ASN A 737 -18.12 25.96 2.79
C ASN A 737 -17.73 26.96 3.89
N ASP A 738 -17.26 26.47 5.04
CA ASP A 738 -16.78 27.33 6.13
C ASP A 738 -15.58 28.16 5.67
N GLN A 739 -14.64 27.56 4.95
CA GLN A 739 -13.49 28.26 4.38
C GLN A 739 -13.92 29.35 3.38
N ILE A 740 -14.88 29.07 2.49
CA ILE A 740 -15.46 30.07 1.58
C ILE A 740 -16.08 31.23 2.36
N GLN A 741 -16.80 30.95 3.45
CA GLN A 741 -17.39 31.99 4.29
C GLN A 741 -16.31 32.85 4.97
N HIS A 742 -15.29 32.23 5.55
CA HIS A 742 -14.16 32.92 6.17
C HIS A 742 -13.40 33.80 5.16
N TYR A 743 -13.09 33.26 3.98
CA TYR A 743 -12.40 34.00 2.92
C TYR A 743 -13.25 35.14 2.36
N THR A 744 -14.55 34.92 2.19
CA THR A 744 -15.48 35.96 1.77
C THR A 744 -15.58 37.07 2.83
N SER A 745 -15.58 36.72 4.11
CA SER A 745 -15.57 37.70 5.21
C SER A 745 -14.26 38.50 5.20
N TYR A 746 -13.12 37.81 5.11
CA TYR A 746 -11.80 38.45 5.06
C TYR A 746 -11.68 39.40 3.86
N LEU A 747 -12.14 38.97 2.68
CA LEU A 747 -12.19 39.84 1.49
C LEU A 747 -13.06 41.06 1.72
N LYS A 748 -14.25 40.91 2.32
CA LYS A 748 -15.12 42.05 2.65
C LYS A 748 -14.44 43.02 3.61
N ASP A 749 -13.75 42.52 4.64
CA ASP A 749 -13.03 43.34 5.62
C ASP A 749 -11.87 44.10 4.95
N VAL A 750 -11.11 43.44 4.07
CA VAL A 750 -10.02 44.07 3.31
C VAL A 750 -10.56 45.13 2.35
N LEU A 751 -11.64 44.84 1.62
CA LEU A 751 -12.26 45.78 0.68
C LEU A 751 -12.90 46.97 1.41
N LEU A 752 -13.35 46.81 2.65
CA LEU A 752 -13.92 47.90 3.46
C LEU A 752 -12.95 49.08 3.64
N HIS A 753 -11.63 48.87 3.47
CA HIS A 753 -10.64 49.94 3.48
C HIS A 753 -10.70 50.88 2.26
N TYR A 754 -11.34 50.46 1.16
CA TYR A 754 -11.70 51.30 0.01
C TYR A 754 -13.06 51.98 0.16
N GLY A 755 -13.86 51.57 1.16
CA GLY A 755 -15.17 52.13 1.45
C GLY A 755 -15.11 53.44 2.25
N PRO A 756 -16.24 54.17 2.35
CA PRO A 756 -16.34 55.36 3.20
C PRO A 756 -16.16 55.01 4.69
N LYS A 757 -15.50 55.89 5.46
CA LYS A 757 -15.33 55.73 6.91
C LYS A 757 -16.67 55.60 7.66
N ASP A 758 -17.71 56.26 7.16
CA ASP A 758 -19.07 56.21 7.71
C ASP A 758 -20.00 55.42 6.78
N LYS A 759 -20.58 54.32 7.27
CA LYS A 759 -21.61 53.54 6.54
C LYS A 759 -22.85 54.37 6.12
N LYS A 760 -23.04 55.57 6.67
CA LYS A 760 -24.20 56.44 6.43
C LYS A 760 -23.97 57.57 5.42
N LYS A 761 -22.76 57.76 4.87
CA LYS A 761 -22.50 58.80 3.86
C LYS A 761 -21.99 58.20 2.56
N SER A 762 -22.77 58.36 1.49
CA SER A 762 -22.32 58.19 0.11
C SER A 762 -21.02 58.98 -0.09
N THR A 763 -20.02 58.32 -0.67
CA THR A 763 -18.75 58.93 -1.03
C THR A 763 -19.03 60.00 -2.09
N LYS A 764 -18.80 61.29 -1.80
CA LYS A 764 -18.98 62.35 -2.81
C LYS A 764 -18.22 61.94 -4.09
N PRO A 765 -18.87 61.92 -5.27
CA PRO A 765 -18.22 61.48 -6.49
C PRO A 765 -17.03 62.37 -6.80
N MET A 766 -15.89 61.74 -7.02
CA MET A 766 -14.64 62.40 -7.34
C MET A 766 -14.69 62.88 -8.79
N LYS A 767 -14.64 64.19 -9.00
CA LYS A 767 -14.55 64.78 -10.34
C LYS A 767 -13.10 64.89 -10.80
N ILE A 768 -12.77 64.30 -11.94
CA ILE A 768 -11.47 64.47 -12.62
C ILE A 768 -11.74 64.90 -14.07
N SER A 769 -11.05 65.93 -14.53
CA SER A 769 -11.17 66.36 -15.93
C SER A 769 -10.49 65.36 -16.88
N PHE A 770 -10.98 65.24 -18.11
CA PHE A 770 -10.35 64.39 -19.13
C PHE A 770 -8.87 64.73 -19.32
N LYS A 771 -8.52 66.01 -19.40
CA LYS A 771 -7.12 66.48 -19.53
C LYS A 771 -6.23 66.01 -18.37
N GLU A 772 -6.75 65.95 -17.15
CA GLU A 772 -5.98 65.50 -15.99
C GLU A 772 -5.74 63.99 -16.00
N LEU A 773 -6.73 63.19 -16.43
CA LEU A 773 -6.55 61.75 -16.60
C LEU A 773 -5.53 61.43 -17.69
N THR A 774 -5.57 62.13 -18.83
CA THR A 774 -4.56 62.00 -19.89
C THR A 774 -3.17 62.42 -19.37
N LYS A 775 -3.08 63.51 -18.60
CA LYS A 775 -1.80 63.97 -18.01
C LYS A 775 -1.21 62.97 -17.00
N LYS A 776 -2.05 62.27 -16.24
CA LYS A 776 -1.64 61.20 -15.32
C LYS A 776 -1.33 59.88 -16.04
N GLY A 777 -1.51 59.81 -17.36
CA GLY A 777 -1.31 58.58 -18.14
C GLY A 777 -2.40 57.53 -17.93
N VAL A 778 -3.55 57.89 -17.36
CA VAL A 778 -4.64 56.95 -17.07
C VAL A 778 -5.42 56.62 -18.34
N ILE A 779 -5.71 57.62 -19.18
CA ILE A 779 -6.35 57.42 -20.50
C ILE A 779 -5.26 57.31 -21.56
N VAL A 780 -5.21 56.17 -22.26
CA VAL A 780 -4.27 55.88 -23.36
C VAL A 780 -4.90 56.24 -24.70
N GLU A 781 -6.12 55.73 -24.94
CA GLU A 781 -6.91 56.00 -26.15
C GLU A 781 -8.35 56.33 -25.77
N SER A 782 -9.06 57.08 -26.62
CA SER A 782 -10.43 57.51 -26.37
C SER A 782 -11.13 57.86 -27.68
N ASP A 783 -12.33 57.33 -27.88
CA ASP A 783 -13.21 57.65 -29.02
C ASP A 783 -13.99 58.96 -28.82
N ILE A 784 -13.90 59.58 -27.63
CA ILE A 784 -14.50 60.88 -27.36
C ILE A 784 -13.90 61.94 -28.33
N PRO A 785 -14.74 62.73 -29.05
CA PRO A 785 -14.27 63.74 -29.99
C PRO A 785 -13.31 64.75 -29.36
N LYS A 786 -12.21 65.07 -30.06
CA LYS A 786 -11.15 65.98 -29.58
C LYS A 786 -11.66 67.36 -29.15
N LEU A 787 -12.69 67.88 -29.82
CA LEU A 787 -13.33 69.16 -29.48
C LEU A 787 -13.99 69.13 -28.10
N SER A 788 -14.47 67.97 -27.66
CA SER A 788 -15.17 67.78 -26.38
C SER A 788 -14.21 67.51 -25.21
N HIS A 789 -12.94 67.17 -25.46
CA HIS A 789 -11.97 66.86 -24.39
C HIS A 789 -11.83 67.98 -23.34
N GLY A 790 -12.07 69.23 -23.73
CA GLY A 790 -12.07 70.37 -22.81
C GLY A 790 -13.28 70.44 -21.86
N SER A 791 -14.43 69.92 -22.28
CA SER A 791 -15.69 69.94 -21.50
C SER A 791 -16.02 68.59 -20.86
N THR A 792 -15.26 67.53 -21.14
CA THR A 792 -15.43 66.19 -20.54
C THR A 792 -14.86 66.11 -19.12
N SER A 793 -15.66 65.62 -18.18
CA SER A 793 -15.25 65.27 -16.81
C SER A 793 -15.76 63.88 -16.42
N PHE A 794 -14.95 63.14 -15.68
CA PHE A 794 -15.30 61.84 -15.13
C PHE A 794 -15.61 61.99 -13.65
N TYR A 795 -16.71 61.37 -13.21
CA TYR A 795 -17.15 61.31 -11.83
C TYR A 795 -17.00 59.87 -11.36
N ILE A 796 -16.07 59.64 -10.42
CA ILE A 796 -15.80 58.31 -9.87
C ILE A 796 -16.43 58.23 -8.48
N SER A 797 -17.38 57.34 -8.29
CA SER A 797 -17.97 56.98 -7.00
C SER A 797 -17.64 55.52 -6.65
N SER A 798 -17.73 55.19 -5.37
CA SER A 798 -17.65 53.82 -4.89
C SER A 798 -18.74 53.64 -3.85
N ASP A 799 -19.82 52.98 -4.27
CA ASP A 799 -20.97 52.66 -3.44
C ASP A 799 -20.82 51.28 -2.79
N ALA A 800 -20.13 50.36 -3.48
CA ALA A 800 -19.75 49.05 -2.95
C ALA A 800 -18.21 48.95 -2.80
N PRO A 801 -17.71 48.38 -1.69
CA PRO A 801 -16.27 48.23 -1.45
C PRO A 801 -15.57 47.49 -2.60
N GLY A 802 -14.56 48.12 -3.21
CA GLY A 802 -13.80 47.56 -4.34
C GLY A 802 -14.44 47.72 -5.72
N ILE A 803 -15.66 48.26 -5.79
CA ILE A 803 -16.34 48.59 -7.06
C ILE A 803 -16.36 50.11 -7.22
N PHE A 804 -15.95 50.56 -8.40
CA PHE A 804 -15.81 51.98 -8.74
C PHE A 804 -16.68 52.29 -9.96
N ASP A 805 -17.74 53.05 -9.74
CA ASP A 805 -18.63 53.50 -10.79
C ASP A 805 -18.12 54.84 -11.35
N ILE A 806 -17.86 54.87 -12.65
CA ILE A 806 -17.32 55.98 -13.40
C ILE A 806 -18.40 56.50 -14.34
N GLU A 807 -18.85 57.72 -14.11
CA GLU A 807 -19.76 58.43 -15.00
C GLU A 807 -19.00 59.50 -15.80
N ALA A 808 -19.01 59.39 -17.13
CA ALA A 808 -18.43 60.37 -18.03
C ALA A 808 -19.49 61.42 -18.42
N ARG A 809 -19.23 62.70 -18.17
CA ARG A 809 -20.11 63.81 -18.57
C ARG A 809 -19.40 64.81 -19.47
N ILE A 810 -20.04 65.20 -20.58
CA ILE A 810 -19.59 66.28 -21.47
C ILE A 810 -20.48 67.50 -21.20
N GLY A 811 -19.94 68.52 -20.56
CA GLY A 811 -20.74 69.64 -20.06
C GLY A 811 -21.76 69.16 -19.01
N VAL A 812 -23.05 69.25 -19.34
CA VAL A 812 -24.16 68.82 -18.47
C VAL A 812 -24.67 67.42 -18.82
N ALA A 813 -24.41 66.93 -20.03
CA ALA A 813 -24.93 65.66 -20.51
C ALA A 813 -24.04 64.48 -20.06
N SER A 814 -24.66 63.44 -19.52
CA SER A 814 -24.01 62.15 -19.25
C SER A 814 -23.86 61.36 -20.54
N VAL A 815 -22.65 60.91 -20.83
CA VAL A 815 -22.28 60.23 -22.08
C VAL A 815 -22.16 58.73 -21.87
N GLY A 816 -21.86 58.29 -20.64
CA GLY A 816 -21.81 56.88 -20.31
C GLY A 816 -21.44 56.63 -18.85
N THR A 817 -21.81 55.45 -18.36
CA THR A 817 -21.47 54.93 -17.04
C THR A 817 -20.73 53.61 -17.19
N LEU A 818 -19.71 53.40 -16.39
CA LEU A 818 -18.92 52.18 -16.36
C LEU A 818 -18.68 51.76 -14.91
N SER A 819 -18.73 50.47 -14.62
CA SER A 819 -18.34 49.93 -13.32
C SER A 819 -17.00 49.20 -13.45
N LEU A 820 -16.02 49.58 -12.64
CA LEU A 820 -14.72 48.92 -12.55
C LEU A 820 -14.60 48.15 -11.24
N SER A 821 -14.19 46.89 -11.32
CA SER A 821 -13.85 46.09 -10.15
C SER A 821 -12.35 46.16 -9.87
N LEU A 822 -11.98 46.36 -8.61
CA LEU A 822 -10.59 46.28 -8.15
C LEU A 822 -9.97 44.92 -8.49
N ASP A 823 -10.74 43.84 -8.33
CA ASP A 823 -10.29 42.47 -8.62
C ASP A 823 -9.84 42.31 -10.07
N ASP A 824 -10.64 42.80 -11.04
CA ASP A 824 -10.32 42.70 -12.47
C ASP A 824 -9.06 43.49 -12.85
N LEU A 825 -8.84 44.65 -12.20
CA LEU A 825 -7.63 45.45 -12.39
C LEU A 825 -6.39 44.74 -11.82
N LEU A 826 -6.51 44.11 -10.65
CA LEU A 826 -5.41 43.37 -10.03
C LEU A 826 -5.07 42.10 -10.82
N ASP A 827 -6.07 41.35 -11.28
CA ASP A 827 -5.89 40.20 -12.16
C ASP A 827 -5.13 40.61 -13.43
N LYS A 828 -5.58 41.66 -14.12
CA LYS A 828 -4.92 42.19 -15.33
C LYS A 828 -3.50 42.70 -15.08
N SER A 829 -3.29 43.43 -13.98
CA SER A 829 -1.95 43.89 -13.58
C SER A 829 -1.01 42.71 -13.34
N SER A 830 -1.50 41.66 -12.65
CA SER A 830 -0.71 40.44 -12.37
C SER A 830 -0.41 39.62 -13.61
N ALA A 831 -1.32 39.61 -14.59
CA ALA A 831 -1.13 38.97 -15.90
C ALA A 831 -0.23 39.81 -16.84
N GLY A 832 0.24 40.98 -16.40
CA GLY A 832 1.06 41.87 -17.21
C GLY A 832 0.30 42.53 -18.36
N ILE A 833 -1.03 42.60 -18.29
CA ILE A 833 -1.87 43.26 -19.28
C ILE A 833 -1.87 44.77 -18.95
N PRO A 834 -1.23 45.62 -19.79
CA PRO A 834 -1.05 47.03 -19.45
C PRO A 834 -2.32 47.86 -19.67
N TYR A 835 -3.22 47.41 -20.56
CA TYR A 835 -4.35 48.20 -21.03
C TYR A 835 -5.70 47.51 -20.77
N LEU A 836 -6.65 48.28 -20.25
CA LEU A 836 -8.04 47.93 -20.10
C LEU A 836 -8.85 48.60 -21.21
N LYS A 837 -9.28 47.81 -22.20
CA LYS A 837 -10.17 48.28 -23.27
C LYS A 837 -11.62 48.30 -22.79
N LEU A 838 -12.27 49.45 -22.96
CA LEU A 838 -13.68 49.68 -22.65
C LEU A 838 -14.36 50.25 -23.91
N GLU A 839 -15.69 50.32 -23.93
CA GLU A 839 -16.46 50.66 -25.14
C GLU A 839 -16.03 51.96 -25.85
N ASN A 840 -15.61 52.99 -25.09
CA ASN A 840 -15.25 54.31 -25.66
C ASN A 840 -13.85 54.80 -25.26
N ILE A 841 -13.14 54.08 -24.37
CA ILE A 841 -11.88 54.53 -23.74
C ILE A 841 -10.98 53.32 -23.48
N VAL A 842 -9.68 53.50 -23.64
CA VAL A 842 -8.66 52.56 -23.20
C VAL A 842 -7.91 53.15 -22.01
N LEU A 843 -7.91 52.45 -20.89
CA LEU A 843 -7.25 52.87 -19.65
C LEU A 843 -5.96 52.09 -19.44
N ASP A 844 -4.93 52.73 -18.88
CA ASP A 844 -3.75 52.04 -18.35
C ASP A 844 -4.10 51.41 -17.00
N VAL A 845 -3.90 50.10 -16.86
CA VAL A 845 -4.30 49.32 -15.69
C VAL A 845 -3.57 49.79 -14.43
N ASN A 846 -2.25 49.97 -14.52
CA ASN A 846 -1.42 50.31 -13.37
C ASN A 846 -1.62 51.76 -12.93
N MET A 847 -1.76 52.68 -13.89
CA MET A 847 -2.07 54.07 -13.58
C MET A 847 -3.50 54.23 -13.03
N THR A 848 -4.46 53.41 -13.49
CA THR A 848 -5.82 53.36 -12.93
C THR A 848 -5.79 52.85 -11.49
N LEU A 849 -5.09 51.75 -11.21
CA LEU A 849 -4.88 51.26 -9.84
C LEU A 849 -4.26 52.34 -8.94
N HIS A 850 -3.20 53.02 -9.41
CA HIS A 850 -2.57 54.10 -8.66
C HIS A 850 -3.53 55.25 -8.35
N LEU A 851 -4.35 55.66 -9.33
CA LEU A 851 -5.37 56.69 -9.15
C LEU A 851 -6.41 56.28 -8.11
N LEU A 852 -6.95 55.07 -8.22
CA LEU A 852 -7.98 54.55 -7.31
C LEU A 852 -7.43 54.44 -5.87
N ASN A 853 -6.23 53.88 -5.72
CA ASN A 853 -5.56 53.79 -4.42
C ASN A 853 -5.40 55.18 -3.78
N ARG A 854 -4.91 56.17 -4.52
CA ARG A 854 -4.66 57.51 -3.99
C ARG A 854 -5.93 58.20 -3.44
N HIS A 855 -7.09 57.90 -4.00
CA HIS A 855 -8.32 58.62 -3.69
C HIS A 855 -9.32 57.85 -2.81
N PHE A 856 -9.34 56.53 -2.91
CA PHE A 856 -10.32 55.70 -2.22
C PHE A 856 -9.72 54.86 -1.09
N LEU A 857 -8.43 54.55 -1.13
CA LEU A 857 -7.77 53.78 -0.06
C LEU A 857 -7.49 54.70 1.13
N LYS A 858 -8.33 54.61 2.19
CA LYS A 858 -8.30 55.57 3.32
C LYS A 858 -7.77 54.99 4.63
N ASN A 859 -7.74 53.66 4.77
CA ASN A 859 -7.52 52.97 6.05
C ASN A 859 -6.45 51.85 5.95
N ILE A 860 -5.22 52.10 5.46
CA ILE A 860 -4.18 51.04 5.47
C ILE A 860 -3.65 50.75 6.86
#